data_AF-A0A7V3JN30-F1
#
_entry.id   AF-A0A7V3JN30-F1
#
_cell.length_a   1.000
_cell.length_b   1.000
_cell.length_c   1.000
_cell.angle_alpha   90.00
_cell.angle_beta   90.00
_cell.angle_gamma   90.00
#
_symmetry.space_group_name_H-M   'P 1'
#
loop_
_entity.id
_entity.type
_entity.pdbx_description
1 polymer ?
#
loop_
_entity_poly.entity_id
_entity_poly.type
_entity_poly.pdbx_seq_one_letter_code
_entity_poly.pdbx_strand_id
1 'polypeptide(L)'
;MHVTCSCGRQIAVEPGMAGGEVLCSCGRPVPVPRLGQLRRQAADHRRGPTAGSGSATPTTKGQAWLVAGWAVGLGGLALAAALTVLGMMALRRISVGNATASSAPHESAQSHAKAAAAPAPNDPVAEMLRNSPFGKYAKEFPREIFANDHTPLDPEPDRPVPDPEGTFSRFCSTCHVLPPPDVEPRRLWPAKIQQMYRYARGPRPQPPERIPPMKAAIQYWSSRAPEDLVLPADALGSPASPLEFARHHVTLDAIPAPSAVSCVKFVQLGAQSPPQVLISDMGHGLVVLWTPSERRHPARVLAHIPHPSRTHVVDLDGDGRRDILVANLGDFWPVDTNQGSVVWLRNRGNDEFQAIPLISGLGRVNDVQAADFDGDGDLDLVVAVFGNLSTGMILYLENTTTDYSHPQFDPVPLDYRNGTIDVPVADIDGDGHPDFLALLAQEHEEVLAMLNRGWGSFQPQLIYKAPHPRWGSTGIVLVDMNGDGRQDLLFNHGDAFQFPAIARPYHGVSWLENRGTFPWAWHRIAHLPGAQTSIPGDLDGDGRLDVVSSAFIPGFNPAWPDAARMDTIVWLRQIAPGRFERYSLETALPYHAAGDVGDYDGDGDLDIVMGNFFIFPHKNVPWKACLTVLENRSTGRLGQPKQSP
;
A
#
# COMPACT_ATOMS: atom_id res chain seq x y z
N MET A 1 6.47 -20.51 24.63
CA MET A 1 5.86 -19.90 25.85
C MET A 1 5.75 -20.96 26.95
N HIS A 2 5.47 -20.63 28.22
CA HIS A 2 5.14 -21.63 29.26
C HIS A 2 3.75 -21.39 29.85
N VAL A 3 2.96 -22.45 30.01
CA VAL A 3 1.70 -22.45 30.79
C VAL A 3 1.90 -23.18 32.11
N THR A 4 1.19 -22.74 33.15
CA THR A 4 1.30 -23.34 34.48
C THR A 4 0.07 -24.19 34.79
N CYS A 5 0.27 -25.48 35.03
CA CYS A 5 -0.79 -26.38 35.49
C CYS A 5 -1.20 -26.04 36.93
N SER A 6 -2.44 -26.38 37.30
CA SER A 6 -2.93 -26.27 38.69
C SER A 6 -2.11 -27.07 39.72
N CYS A 7 -1.28 -28.02 39.29
CA CYS A 7 -0.33 -28.73 40.15
C CYS A 7 1.03 -28.01 40.31
N GLY A 8 1.18 -26.79 39.77
CA GLY A 8 2.40 -25.97 39.85
C GLY A 8 3.47 -26.29 38.80
N ARG A 9 3.26 -27.27 37.90
CA ARG A 9 4.21 -27.61 36.83
C ARG A 9 4.10 -26.62 35.69
N GLN A 10 5.24 -26.21 35.14
CA GLN A 10 5.31 -25.46 33.90
C GLN A 10 5.44 -26.40 32.71
N ILE A 11 4.72 -26.08 31.64
CA ILE A 11 4.66 -26.85 30.40
C ILE A 11 5.05 -25.88 29.29
N ALA A 12 6.09 -26.22 28.53
CA ALA A 12 6.44 -25.47 27.33
C ALA A 12 5.36 -25.69 26.26
N VAL A 13 4.96 -24.62 25.59
CA VAL A 13 3.95 -24.62 24.53
C VAL A 13 4.48 -23.90 23.30
N GLU A 14 4.11 -24.45 22.15
CA GLU A 14 4.43 -23.95 20.81
C GLU A 14 3.24 -23.17 20.22
N PRO A 15 3.46 -22.24 19.27
CA PRO A 15 2.42 -21.42 18.65
C PRO A 15 1.20 -22.24 18.20
N GLY A 16 1.45 -23.37 17.51
CA GLY A 16 0.44 -24.33 17.05
C GLY A 16 -0.48 -24.95 18.13
N MET A 17 -0.25 -24.65 19.41
CA MET A 17 -1.06 -25.12 20.53
C MET A 17 -1.98 -24.02 21.09
N ALA A 18 -1.90 -22.79 20.58
CA ALA A 18 -2.71 -21.65 20.98
C ALA A 18 -4.22 -21.95 20.90
N GLY A 19 -5.00 -21.51 21.89
CA GLY A 19 -6.44 -21.76 21.94
C GLY A 19 -6.85 -23.21 22.28
N GLY A 20 -5.91 -24.16 22.31
CA GLY A 20 -6.14 -25.56 22.64
C GLY A 20 -5.86 -25.93 24.11
N GLU A 21 -5.66 -27.22 24.36
CA GLU A 21 -5.29 -27.77 25.68
C GLU A 21 -4.06 -28.67 25.58
N VAL A 22 -3.14 -28.55 26.54
CA VAL A 22 -2.01 -29.47 26.70
C VAL A 22 -2.16 -30.33 27.94
N LEU A 23 -1.86 -31.63 27.82
CA LEU A 23 -1.96 -32.55 28.95
C LEU A 23 -0.73 -32.43 29.84
N CYS A 24 -0.91 -32.01 31.09
CA CYS A 24 0.14 -32.04 32.09
C CYS A 24 0.49 -33.49 32.45
N SER A 25 1.74 -33.74 32.83
CA SER A 25 2.21 -35.04 33.35
C SER A 25 1.53 -35.47 34.65
N CYS A 26 0.67 -34.64 35.25
CA CYS A 26 -0.23 -35.04 36.34
C CYS A 26 -1.60 -35.55 35.86
N GLY A 27 -1.80 -35.67 34.54
CA GLY A 27 -3.03 -36.11 33.88
C GLY A 27 -4.10 -35.04 33.73
N ARG A 28 -3.82 -33.77 34.10
CA ARG A 28 -4.78 -32.67 33.97
C ARG A 28 -4.57 -31.89 32.67
N PRO A 29 -5.64 -31.60 31.91
CA PRO A 29 -5.54 -30.66 30.80
C PRO A 29 -5.22 -29.24 31.32
N VAL A 30 -4.44 -28.51 30.57
CA VAL A 30 -4.08 -27.11 30.83
C VAL A 30 -4.39 -26.31 29.58
N PRO A 31 -5.29 -25.33 29.64
CA PRO A 31 -5.60 -24.51 28.48
C PRO A 31 -4.39 -23.66 28.09
N VAL A 32 -4.17 -23.54 26.79
CA VAL A 32 -3.14 -22.68 26.21
C VAL A 32 -3.82 -21.40 25.75
N PRO A 33 -3.55 -20.25 26.40
CA PRO A 33 -4.24 -19.02 26.09
C PRO A 33 -3.83 -18.50 24.71
N ARG A 34 -4.78 -17.87 24.01
CA ARG A 34 -4.50 -17.10 22.78
C ARG A 34 -3.76 -15.80 23.11
N LEU A 35 -3.00 -15.27 22.16
CA LEU A 35 -2.16 -14.09 22.38
C LEU A 35 -2.97 -12.85 22.82
N GLY A 36 -4.16 -12.67 22.26
CA GLY A 36 -5.09 -11.58 22.53
C GLY A 36 -5.70 -11.71 23.91
N GLN A 37 -5.91 -12.94 24.39
CA GLN A 37 -6.30 -13.19 25.78
C GLN A 37 -5.19 -12.76 26.75
N LEU A 38 -3.93 -13.09 26.45
CA LEU A 38 -2.78 -12.66 27.27
C LEU A 38 -2.61 -11.14 27.28
N ARG A 39 -2.76 -10.49 26.12
CA ARG A 39 -2.67 -9.03 25.99
C ARG A 39 -3.78 -8.33 26.77
N ARG A 40 -5.02 -8.81 26.69
CA ARG A 40 -6.16 -8.28 27.47
C ARG A 40 -5.93 -8.46 28.98
N GLN A 41 -5.51 -9.64 29.43
CA GLN A 41 -5.17 -9.88 30.84
C GLN A 41 -4.04 -8.96 31.32
N ALA A 42 -3.01 -8.73 30.51
CA ALA A 42 -1.92 -7.81 30.84
C ALA A 42 -2.38 -6.35 30.88
N ALA A 43 -3.29 -5.95 30.00
CA ALA A 43 -3.88 -4.61 29.99
C ALA A 43 -4.79 -4.36 31.21
N ASP A 44 -5.59 -5.36 31.59
CA ASP A 44 -6.44 -5.32 32.78
C ASP A 44 -5.62 -5.29 34.07
N HIS A 45 -4.50 -6.01 34.13
CA HIS A 45 -3.58 -5.88 35.27
C HIS A 45 -2.91 -4.51 35.39
N ARG A 46 -2.73 -3.78 34.28
CA ARG A 46 -2.25 -2.37 34.31
C ARG A 46 -3.34 -1.39 34.71
N ARG A 47 -4.62 -1.74 34.51
CA ARG A 47 -5.79 -1.02 35.01
C ARG A 47 -6.18 -1.59 36.37
N GLY A 48 -5.38 -1.29 37.41
CA GLY A 48 -5.62 -1.79 38.77
C GLY A 48 -7.08 -1.65 39.24
N PRO A 49 -7.54 -2.49 40.20
CA PRO A 49 -8.94 -2.56 40.57
C PRO A 49 -9.45 -1.20 41.07
N THR A 50 -10.54 -0.72 40.48
CA THR A 50 -11.31 0.39 41.05
C THR A 50 -11.73 0.00 42.46
N ALA A 51 -11.38 0.83 43.44
CA ALA A 51 -11.62 0.58 44.85
C ALA A 51 -13.13 0.52 45.15
N GLY A 52 -13.69 -0.69 45.13
CA GLY A 52 -14.95 -1.01 45.79
C GLY A 52 -14.68 -1.22 47.28
N SER A 53 -15.35 -0.44 48.12
CA SER A 53 -15.29 -0.49 49.58
C SER A 53 -15.64 -1.87 50.13
N GLY A 54 -14.71 -2.48 50.87
CA GLY A 54 -14.94 -3.69 51.66
C GLY A 54 -13.76 -3.97 52.59
N SER A 55 -13.98 -3.81 53.88
CA SER A 55 -12.99 -3.88 54.96
C SER A 55 -12.54 -5.31 55.32
N ALA A 56 -11.29 -5.39 55.80
CA ALA A 56 -10.71 -6.36 56.76
C ALA A 56 -9.77 -7.48 56.24
N THR A 57 -8.47 -7.12 56.16
CA THR A 57 -7.27 -7.70 56.83
C THR A 57 -6.86 -9.20 56.74
N PRO A 58 -5.54 -9.50 56.85
CA PRO A 58 -4.84 -10.38 55.92
C PRO A 58 -4.31 -11.69 56.52
N THR A 59 -4.12 -12.72 55.69
CA THR A 59 -3.13 -13.78 55.95
C THR A 59 -2.39 -14.24 54.67
N THR A 60 -1.07 -14.07 54.70
CA THR A 60 0.02 -14.88 54.13
C THR A 60 0.12 -15.18 52.63
N LYS A 61 0.91 -14.32 51.95
CA LYS A 61 2.16 -14.57 51.17
C LYS A 61 2.29 -15.80 50.23
N GLY A 62 2.62 -15.46 48.97
CA GLY A 62 3.52 -16.18 48.05
C GLY A 62 2.82 -16.60 46.75
N GLN A 63 3.20 -16.21 45.53
CA GLN A 63 4.44 -15.66 44.97
C GLN A 63 4.09 -14.73 43.80
N ALA A 64 4.66 -13.53 43.78
CA ALA A 64 4.67 -12.64 42.62
C ALA A 64 5.97 -12.85 41.84
N TRP A 65 5.87 -13.00 40.53
CA TRP A 65 7.01 -13.15 39.63
C TRP A 65 7.79 -11.82 39.52
N LEU A 66 9.08 -11.91 39.81
CA LEU A 66 10.10 -10.93 39.49
C LEU A 66 10.42 -11.01 37.99
N VAL A 67 10.24 -9.91 37.26
CA VAL A 67 11.03 -9.59 36.08
C VAL A 67 11.65 -8.21 36.32
N ALA A 68 12.87 -8.20 36.84
CA ALA A 68 13.81 -7.09 36.66
C ALA A 68 14.51 -7.35 35.31
N GLY A 69 14.67 -6.41 34.38
CA GLY A 69 14.88 -4.99 34.56
C GLY A 69 16.36 -4.68 34.30
N TRP A 70 16.71 -4.37 33.04
CA TRP A 70 17.86 -3.53 32.71
C TRP A 70 17.40 -2.46 31.73
N ALA A 71 17.00 -1.34 32.30
CA ALA A 71 16.99 -0.03 31.66
C ALA A 71 17.38 1.00 32.74
N VAL A 72 18.53 1.65 32.54
CA VAL A 72 18.93 2.95 33.08
C VAL A 72 19.80 3.54 31.99
N GLY A 73 19.63 4.74 31.45
CA GLY A 73 18.92 5.98 31.80
C GLY A 73 19.62 7.06 30.94
N LEU A 74 19.20 8.30 30.69
CA LEU A 74 18.20 9.28 31.12
C LEU A 74 18.40 10.46 30.14
N GLY A 75 17.51 11.42 29.86
CA GLY A 75 16.20 11.84 30.38
C GLY A 75 15.52 12.73 29.32
N GLY A 76 14.22 13.02 29.31
CA GLY A 76 13.33 13.59 30.34
C GLY A 76 12.89 14.99 29.81
N LEU A 77 11.67 15.53 29.91
CA LEU A 77 10.36 15.26 30.55
C LEU A 77 9.32 16.17 29.81
N ALA A 78 8.13 15.69 29.40
CA ALA A 78 6.79 15.74 30.08
C ALA A 78 6.08 17.13 30.03
N LEU A 79 4.76 17.31 29.87
CA LEU A 79 3.57 16.67 30.51
C LEU A 79 2.27 17.13 29.75
N ALA A 80 1.43 16.27 29.15
CA ALA A 80 0.13 15.71 29.58
C ALA A 80 -0.98 16.65 30.14
N ALA A 81 -2.20 16.55 29.57
CA ALA A 81 -3.48 16.62 30.30
C ALA A 81 -4.65 16.02 29.47
N ALA A 82 -5.41 15.12 30.07
CA ALA A 82 -6.72 14.63 29.63
C ALA A 82 -7.61 14.50 30.88
N LEU A 83 -8.93 14.81 30.79
CA LEU A 83 -10.01 14.09 31.49
C LEU A 83 -11.43 14.55 31.06
N THR A 84 -12.35 13.58 31.19
CA THR A 84 -13.67 13.30 30.62
C THR A 84 -14.88 13.96 31.33
N VAL A 85 -16.05 14.10 30.66
CA VAL A 85 -17.40 13.94 31.26
C VAL A 85 -18.40 13.31 30.26
N LEU A 86 -19.23 12.38 30.74
CA LEU A 86 -20.27 11.56 30.09
C LEU A 86 -21.69 12.03 30.50
N GLY A 87 -22.74 11.83 29.67
CA GLY A 87 -24.14 12.01 30.11
C GLY A 87 -25.27 11.86 29.07
N MET A 88 -25.80 10.64 28.97
CA MET A 88 -27.16 10.11 28.62
C MET A 88 -28.27 10.88 27.84
N MET A 89 -29.01 10.04 27.10
CA MET A 89 -30.28 10.19 26.32
C MET A 89 -31.46 10.92 26.98
N ALA A 90 -32.32 11.57 26.16
CA ALA A 90 -33.77 11.28 26.02
C ALA A 90 -34.52 12.26 25.07
N LEU A 91 -35.55 11.71 24.41
CA LEU A 91 -36.48 12.27 23.41
C LEU A 91 -37.36 13.47 23.87
N ARG A 92 -37.72 14.38 22.93
CA ARG A 92 -39.13 14.66 22.51
C ARG A 92 -39.27 15.71 21.39
N ARG A 93 -40.40 15.58 20.69
CA ARG A 93 -40.85 16.11 19.39
C ARG A 93 -41.51 17.52 19.43
N ILE A 94 -41.39 18.23 18.28
CA ILE A 94 -42.39 19.05 17.52
C ILE A 94 -43.01 20.30 18.18
N SER A 95 -42.83 21.50 17.58
CA SER A 95 -43.88 22.22 16.80
C SER A 95 -43.45 23.64 16.35
N VAL A 96 -44.06 24.05 15.24
CA VAL A 96 -43.95 25.26 14.41
C VAL A 96 -44.58 26.52 15.06
N GLY A 97 -44.10 27.72 14.72
CA GLY A 97 -44.84 28.99 14.92
C GLY A 97 -44.06 30.27 14.53
N ASN A 98 -44.63 31.08 13.64
CA ASN A 98 -44.07 32.25 12.93
C ASN A 98 -44.07 33.60 13.69
N ALA A 99 -43.13 34.48 13.29
CA ALA A 99 -43.16 35.96 13.18
C ALA A 99 -43.32 36.80 14.48
N THR A 100 -42.82 38.03 14.69
CA THR A 100 -42.36 39.20 13.90
C THR A 100 -41.37 40.06 14.73
N ALA A 101 -40.69 41.00 14.06
CA ALA A 101 -39.58 41.88 14.48
C ALA A 101 -39.81 42.93 15.60
N SER A 102 -38.73 43.32 16.30
CA SER A 102 -38.28 44.74 16.42
C SER A 102 -36.88 44.92 17.07
N SER A 103 -36.00 45.65 16.37
CA SER A 103 -34.97 46.63 16.80
C SER A 103 -33.99 46.36 17.99
N ALA A 104 -32.75 45.96 17.63
CA ALA A 104 -31.40 46.54 17.88
C ALA A 104 -31.01 47.20 19.25
N PRO A 105 -29.70 47.40 19.55
CA PRO A 105 -28.47 46.63 19.22
C PRO A 105 -27.52 46.40 20.45
N HIS A 106 -26.61 45.42 20.39
CA HIS A 106 -25.16 45.58 20.67
C HIS A 106 -24.40 44.23 20.73
N GLU A 107 -23.21 44.25 20.12
CA GLU A 107 -22.03 43.42 20.34
C GLU A 107 -22.02 41.94 19.87
N SER A 108 -21.61 41.79 18.60
CA SER A 108 -21.15 40.54 18.02
C SER A 108 -19.69 40.23 18.41
N ALA A 109 -19.49 39.15 19.17
CA ALA A 109 -18.21 38.45 19.23
C ALA A 109 -18.03 37.64 17.95
N GLN A 110 -17.15 38.10 17.06
CA GLN A 110 -16.73 37.35 15.86
C GLN A 110 -15.89 36.15 16.29
N SER A 111 -16.42 34.95 16.08
CA SER A 111 -15.62 33.72 16.03
C SER A 111 -14.94 33.64 14.66
N HIS A 112 -13.64 33.34 14.66
CA HIS A 112 -12.83 33.16 13.47
C HIS A 112 -13.26 31.92 12.68
N ALA A 113 -14.27 32.06 11.83
CA ALA A 113 -14.40 31.21 10.66
C ALA A 113 -13.27 31.58 9.68
N LYS A 114 -12.27 30.71 9.53
CA LYS A 114 -11.33 30.81 8.40
C LYS A 114 -12.14 30.71 7.12
N ALA A 115 -12.35 31.85 6.47
CA ALA A 115 -12.86 31.89 5.10
C ALA A 115 -11.90 31.07 4.22
N ALA A 116 -12.42 30.03 3.58
CA ALA A 116 -11.73 29.37 2.49
C ALA A 116 -11.39 30.43 1.45
N ALA A 117 -10.09 30.71 1.28
CA ALA A 117 -9.64 31.61 0.24
C ALA A 117 -10.14 31.09 -1.11
N ALA A 118 -10.76 31.97 -1.90
CA ALA A 118 -11.09 31.67 -3.29
C ALA A 118 -9.81 31.24 -4.03
N PRO A 119 -9.89 30.26 -4.95
CA PRO A 119 -8.70 29.73 -5.61
C PRO A 119 -8.00 30.83 -6.41
N ALA A 120 -6.66 30.88 -6.30
CA ALA A 120 -5.83 31.69 -7.18
C ALA A 120 -6.15 31.36 -8.66
N PRO A 121 -6.32 32.37 -9.53
CA PRO A 121 -6.89 32.17 -10.86
C PRO A 121 -6.01 31.43 -11.89
N ASN A 122 -4.78 31.01 -11.55
CA ASN A 122 -3.82 30.44 -12.51
C ASN A 122 -3.12 29.15 -12.00
N ASP A 123 -3.86 28.19 -11.41
CA ASP A 123 -3.31 26.86 -11.12
C ASP A 123 -3.64 25.90 -12.29
N PRO A 124 -2.69 25.63 -13.20
CA PRO A 124 -2.93 24.82 -14.39
C PRO A 124 -3.24 23.35 -14.05
N VAL A 125 -2.78 22.82 -12.91
CA VAL A 125 -3.08 21.44 -12.50
C VAL A 125 -4.51 21.35 -11.97
N ALA A 126 -4.92 22.31 -11.14
CA ALA A 126 -6.31 22.36 -10.66
C ALA A 126 -7.30 22.69 -11.79
N GLU A 127 -6.91 23.48 -12.80
CA GLU A 127 -7.70 23.71 -14.00
C GLU A 127 -7.81 22.46 -14.87
N MET A 128 -6.69 21.75 -15.09
CA MET A 128 -6.67 20.47 -15.79
C MET A 128 -7.56 19.42 -15.10
N LEU A 129 -7.54 19.35 -13.77
CA LEU A 129 -8.40 18.45 -12.98
C LEU A 129 -9.88 18.84 -13.07
N ARG A 130 -10.22 20.14 -12.94
CA ARG A 130 -11.60 20.61 -13.09
C ARG A 130 -12.18 20.28 -14.46
N ASN A 131 -11.34 20.30 -15.49
CA ASN A 131 -11.70 19.97 -16.87
C ASN A 131 -11.54 18.48 -17.19
N SER A 132 -11.07 17.66 -16.23
CA SER A 132 -10.98 16.21 -16.36
C SER A 132 -12.29 15.54 -15.93
N PRO A 133 -12.57 14.31 -16.39
CA PRO A 133 -13.72 13.56 -15.90
C PRO A 133 -13.66 13.23 -14.39
N PHE A 134 -12.49 13.34 -13.76
CA PHE A 134 -12.31 13.25 -12.30
C PHE A 134 -12.50 14.58 -11.59
N GLY A 135 -13.18 15.55 -12.21
CA GLY A 135 -13.46 16.88 -11.67
C GLY A 135 -14.13 16.90 -10.28
N LYS A 136 -14.81 15.82 -9.87
CA LYS A 136 -15.31 15.66 -8.49
C LYS A 136 -14.18 15.70 -7.45
N TYR A 137 -13.04 15.09 -7.76
CA TYR A 137 -11.84 15.09 -6.92
C TYR A 137 -10.99 16.37 -7.07
N ALA A 138 -11.32 17.25 -8.01
CA ALA A 138 -10.57 18.49 -8.23
C ALA A 138 -10.72 19.49 -7.07
N LYS A 139 -11.83 19.43 -6.32
CA LYS A 139 -12.03 20.24 -5.11
C LYS A 139 -11.20 19.76 -3.93
N GLU A 140 -10.91 18.47 -3.89
CA GLU A 140 -10.17 17.77 -2.83
C GLU A 140 -8.68 17.60 -3.18
N PHE A 141 -8.27 18.03 -4.38
CA PHE A 141 -6.89 17.93 -4.83
C PHE A 141 -5.94 18.67 -3.87
N PRO A 142 -5.01 17.96 -3.21
CA PRO A 142 -4.19 18.56 -2.19
C PRO A 142 -3.07 19.36 -2.85
N ARG A 143 -3.35 20.64 -3.12
CA ARG A 143 -2.43 21.56 -3.81
C ARG A 143 -1.10 21.69 -3.08
N GLU A 144 -1.11 21.70 -1.75
CA GLU A 144 0.08 21.77 -0.91
C GLU A 144 1.02 20.55 -1.09
N ILE A 145 0.49 19.41 -1.55
CA ILE A 145 1.21 18.15 -1.76
C ILE A 145 1.65 17.99 -3.22
N PHE A 146 0.80 18.40 -4.18
CA PHE A 146 1.02 18.12 -5.61
C PHE A 146 1.22 19.33 -6.50
N ALA A 147 0.54 20.44 -6.24
CA ALA A 147 0.68 21.66 -7.03
C ALA A 147 1.61 22.59 -6.27
N ASN A 148 2.90 22.24 -6.22
CA ASN A 148 4.03 23.08 -5.78
C ASN A 148 3.57 24.45 -5.30
N ASP A 149 3.02 24.53 -4.08
CA ASP A 149 2.31 25.74 -3.68
C ASP A 149 3.29 26.91 -3.83
N HIS A 150 2.95 27.88 -4.67
CA HIS A 150 3.84 28.99 -4.98
C HIS A 150 3.69 30.12 -3.98
N THR A 151 2.83 29.95 -2.95
CA THR A 151 2.71 30.90 -1.85
C THR A 151 4.10 31.05 -1.21
N PRO A 152 4.71 32.24 -1.33
CA PRO A 152 6.04 32.46 -0.78
C PRO A 152 5.98 32.27 0.72
N LEU A 153 6.82 31.39 1.27
CA LEU A 153 7.11 31.42 2.69
C LEU A 153 7.78 32.77 3.01
N ASP A 154 7.48 33.33 4.19
CA ASP A 154 7.99 34.64 4.59
C ASP A 154 9.50 34.76 4.36
N PRO A 155 9.98 35.90 3.82
CA PRO A 155 11.37 36.08 3.49
C PRO A 155 12.23 36.02 4.76
N GLU A 156 13.15 35.05 4.80
CA GLU A 156 14.16 34.96 5.85
C GLU A 156 15.33 35.91 5.56
N PRO A 157 15.95 36.50 6.60
CA PRO A 157 17.18 37.27 6.43
C PRO A 157 18.28 36.38 5.84
N ASP A 158 18.99 36.90 4.85
CA ASP A 158 20.13 36.22 4.23
C ASP A 158 21.24 36.06 5.28
N ARG A 159 21.54 34.81 5.66
CA ARG A 159 22.56 34.47 6.66
C ARG A 159 23.55 33.50 6.03
N PRO A 160 24.86 33.73 6.17
CA PRO A 160 25.85 32.81 5.65
C PRO A 160 25.73 31.44 6.33
N VAL A 161 25.93 30.38 5.55
CA VAL A 161 25.99 28.99 6.03
C VAL A 161 27.45 28.53 5.89
N PRO A 162 28.28 28.56 6.95
CA PRO A 162 29.71 28.30 6.86
C PRO A 162 30.08 26.87 6.44
N ASP A 163 29.22 25.90 6.79
CA ASP A 163 29.30 24.48 6.40
C ASP A 163 27.97 24.07 5.73
N PRO A 164 27.76 24.40 4.44
CA PRO A 164 26.51 24.08 3.75
C PRO A 164 26.22 22.58 3.75
N GLU A 165 27.22 21.76 3.44
CA GLU A 165 27.05 20.31 3.29
C GLU A 165 26.64 19.65 4.61
N GLY A 166 27.37 19.88 5.70
CA GLY A 166 27.02 19.30 6.99
C GLY A 166 25.72 19.88 7.55
N THR A 167 25.43 21.17 7.32
CA THR A 167 24.18 21.80 7.76
C THR A 167 22.97 21.20 7.06
N PHE A 168 23.02 21.12 5.74
CA PHE A 168 21.93 20.58 4.94
C PHE A 168 21.79 19.07 5.08
N SER A 169 22.89 18.34 5.21
CA SER A 169 22.85 16.92 5.53
C SER A 169 22.07 16.68 6.83
N ARG A 170 22.41 17.35 7.93
CA ARG A 170 21.72 17.16 9.22
C ARG A 170 20.25 17.55 9.19
N PHE A 171 19.93 18.68 8.55
CA PHE A 171 18.55 19.19 8.51
C PHE A 171 17.68 18.35 7.58
N CYS A 172 18.11 18.16 6.34
CA CYS A 172 17.32 17.48 5.31
C CYS A 172 17.31 15.96 5.41
N SER A 173 18.13 15.36 6.30
CA SER A 173 18.05 13.93 6.61
C SER A 173 17.27 13.61 7.88
N THR A 174 16.47 14.55 8.41
CA THR A 174 15.69 14.31 9.65
C THR A 174 14.58 13.28 9.44
N CYS A 175 13.94 13.29 8.28
CA CYS A 175 12.78 12.44 7.99
C CYS A 175 13.16 11.16 7.23
N HIS A 176 14.08 11.28 6.28
CA HIS A 176 14.51 10.20 5.38
C HIS A 176 16.01 10.39 5.03
N VAL A 177 16.57 9.49 4.22
CA VAL A 177 17.96 9.62 3.74
C VAL A 177 18.11 10.87 2.86
N LEU A 178 19.22 11.60 2.97
CA LEU A 178 19.49 12.80 2.17
C LEU A 178 19.46 12.47 0.66
N PRO A 179 18.62 13.13 -0.16
CA PRO A 179 18.59 12.88 -1.60
C PRO A 179 19.84 13.49 -2.27
N PRO A 180 20.53 12.72 -3.14
CA PRO A 180 21.58 13.27 -3.99
C PRO A 180 21.03 14.35 -4.95
N PRO A 181 21.76 15.44 -5.25
CA PRO A 181 21.27 16.51 -6.12
C PRO A 181 20.94 16.10 -7.57
N ASP A 182 21.52 15.00 -8.05
CA ASP A 182 21.38 14.49 -9.42
C ASP A 182 20.13 13.62 -9.65
N VAL A 183 19.35 13.33 -8.60
CA VAL A 183 18.10 12.56 -8.73
C VAL A 183 16.93 13.38 -9.29
N GLU A 184 17.11 14.69 -9.47
CA GLU A 184 16.12 15.61 -10.01
C GLU A 184 16.74 16.65 -10.97
N PRO A 185 15.99 17.10 -12.00
CA PRO A 185 16.34 18.28 -12.79
C PRO A 185 16.46 19.53 -11.91
N ARG A 186 17.39 20.41 -12.25
CA ARG A 186 17.65 21.69 -11.56
C ARG A 186 16.38 22.49 -11.32
N ARG A 187 15.52 22.57 -12.34
CA ARG A 187 14.26 23.33 -12.30
C ARG A 187 13.26 22.83 -11.24
N LEU A 188 13.37 21.60 -10.74
CA LEU A 188 12.43 21.03 -9.75
C LEU A 188 12.88 21.21 -8.30
N TRP A 189 14.16 21.46 -8.05
CA TRP A 189 14.68 21.61 -6.68
C TRP A 189 14.06 22.76 -5.88
N PRO A 190 13.83 23.97 -6.43
CA PRO A 190 13.26 25.07 -5.67
C PRO A 190 11.92 24.71 -5.01
N ALA A 191 11.02 24.08 -5.75
CA ALA A 191 9.70 23.71 -5.24
C ALA A 191 9.76 22.57 -4.21
N LYS A 192 10.63 21.57 -4.43
CA LYS A 192 10.86 20.47 -3.47
C LYS A 192 11.40 20.98 -2.14
N ILE A 193 12.39 21.87 -2.17
CA ILE A 193 12.92 22.48 -0.95
C ILE A 193 11.84 23.30 -0.23
N GLN A 194 11.01 24.06 -0.96
CA GLN A 194 9.89 24.78 -0.33
C GLN A 194 8.91 23.82 0.36
N GLN A 195 8.57 22.69 -0.27
CA GLN A 195 7.71 21.66 0.33
C GLN A 195 8.34 21.08 1.61
N MET A 196 9.63 20.73 1.57
CA MET A 196 10.35 20.25 2.77
C MET A 196 10.30 21.27 3.92
N TYR A 197 10.47 22.56 3.60
CA TYR A 197 10.41 23.63 4.61
C TYR A 197 9.01 23.84 5.18
N ARG A 198 7.95 23.60 4.41
CA ARG A 198 6.58 23.57 4.95
C ARG A 198 6.41 22.46 5.97
N TYR A 199 6.93 21.26 5.70
CA TYR A 199 6.89 20.16 6.67
C TYR A 199 7.71 20.48 7.92
N ALA A 200 8.91 21.03 7.76
CA ALA A 200 9.77 21.44 8.88
C ALA A 200 9.15 22.54 9.77
N ARG A 201 8.24 23.36 9.22
CA ARG A 201 7.50 24.41 9.96
C ARG A 201 6.05 24.01 10.29
N GLY A 202 5.65 22.80 9.91
CA GLY A 202 4.27 22.33 9.92
C GLY A 202 3.82 21.77 11.27
N PRO A 203 2.90 20.78 11.28
CA PRO A 203 2.27 20.26 12.50
C PRO A 203 3.25 19.64 13.53
N ARG A 204 4.45 19.24 13.09
CA ARG A 204 5.56 18.81 13.96
C ARG A 204 6.78 19.70 13.69
N PRO A 205 6.76 20.97 14.14
CA PRO A 205 7.75 21.94 13.72
C PRO A 205 9.10 21.64 14.36
N GLN A 206 10.18 21.77 13.58
CA GLN A 206 11.52 21.85 14.13
C GLN A 206 11.75 23.21 14.80
N PRO A 207 12.59 23.29 15.85
CA PRO A 207 12.98 24.58 16.44
C PRO A 207 13.49 25.54 15.35
N PRO A 208 13.05 26.81 15.32
CA PRO A 208 13.43 27.76 14.28
C PRO A 208 14.94 27.91 14.10
N GLU A 209 15.72 27.75 15.18
CA GLU A 209 17.19 27.84 15.17
C GLU A 209 17.86 26.68 14.43
N ARG A 210 17.14 25.57 14.23
CA ARG A 210 17.62 24.38 13.50
C ARG A 210 17.25 24.39 12.03
N ILE A 211 16.47 25.38 11.57
CA ILE A 211 16.05 25.51 10.18
C ILE A 211 17.04 26.44 9.46
N PRO A 212 17.90 25.94 8.55
CA PRO A 212 18.85 26.77 7.83
C PRO A 212 18.14 27.67 6.79
N PRO A 213 18.79 28.73 6.27
CA PRO A 213 18.17 29.62 5.29
C PRO A 213 17.69 28.89 4.02
N MET A 214 16.40 28.98 3.69
CA MET A 214 15.82 28.25 2.56
C MET A 214 16.48 28.59 1.21
N LYS A 215 16.82 29.87 1.01
CA LYS A 215 17.52 30.33 -0.21
C LYS A 215 18.87 29.62 -0.40
N ALA A 216 19.61 29.43 0.69
CA ALA A 216 20.89 28.73 0.66
C ALA A 216 20.70 27.23 0.35
N ALA A 217 19.64 26.62 0.88
CA ALA A 217 19.25 25.25 0.51
C ALA A 217 18.95 25.17 -1.00
N ILE A 218 18.03 25.98 -1.51
CA ILE A 218 17.69 25.99 -2.95
C ILE A 218 18.95 26.12 -3.82
N GLN A 219 19.87 27.02 -3.47
CA GLN A 219 21.14 27.20 -4.18
C GLN A 219 22.04 25.95 -4.08
N TYR A 220 22.12 25.32 -2.91
CA TYR A 220 22.94 24.12 -2.68
C TYR A 220 22.55 22.97 -3.61
N TRP A 221 21.27 22.60 -3.67
CA TRP A 221 20.83 21.52 -4.56
C TRP A 221 20.83 21.93 -6.02
N SER A 222 20.28 23.11 -6.35
CA SER A 222 20.15 23.54 -7.75
C SER A 222 21.51 23.69 -8.46
N SER A 223 22.55 24.15 -7.75
CA SER A 223 23.90 24.29 -8.32
C SER A 223 24.60 22.96 -8.59
N ARG A 224 24.14 21.87 -7.96
CA ARG A 224 24.70 20.51 -8.11
C ARG A 224 23.83 19.59 -8.97
N ALA A 225 22.63 20.05 -9.32
CA ALA A 225 21.67 19.30 -10.12
C ALA A 225 21.94 19.44 -11.63
N PRO A 226 21.69 18.37 -12.42
CA PRO A 226 21.70 18.44 -13.88
C PRO A 226 20.56 19.31 -14.39
N GLU A 227 20.66 19.82 -15.63
CA GLU A 227 19.56 20.58 -16.24
C GLU A 227 18.30 19.71 -16.40
N ASP A 228 18.49 18.52 -16.98
CA ASP A 228 17.49 17.49 -17.19
C ASP A 228 18.08 16.11 -16.92
N LEU A 229 17.20 15.13 -16.71
CA LEU A 229 17.60 13.74 -16.56
C LEU A 229 17.69 13.08 -17.94
N VAL A 230 18.76 12.33 -18.16
CA VAL A 230 18.97 11.58 -19.41
C VAL A 230 18.57 10.14 -19.18
N LEU A 231 17.61 9.65 -19.98
CA LEU A 231 17.20 8.25 -19.90
C LEU A 231 18.29 7.33 -20.46
N PRO A 232 18.52 6.16 -19.82
CA PRO A 232 19.38 5.12 -20.36
C PRO A 232 18.91 4.66 -21.75
N ALA A 233 19.85 4.26 -22.61
CA ALA A 233 19.52 3.84 -23.97
C ALA A 233 18.61 2.60 -24.01
N ASP A 234 18.76 1.69 -23.04
CA ASP A 234 17.97 0.48 -22.86
C ASP A 234 16.59 0.73 -22.22
N ALA A 235 16.26 1.98 -21.87
CA ALA A 235 14.93 2.38 -21.42
C ALA A 235 13.97 2.68 -22.57
N LEU A 236 14.46 2.74 -23.82
CA LEU A 236 13.73 3.26 -24.98
C LEU A 236 13.86 2.34 -26.20
N GLY A 237 12.78 2.17 -26.95
CA GLY A 237 12.80 1.55 -28.27
C GLY A 237 13.16 0.07 -28.27
N SER A 238 12.59 -0.69 -27.33
CA SER A 238 12.73 -2.14 -27.32
C SER A 238 12.20 -2.76 -28.62
N PRO A 239 12.76 -3.89 -29.07
CA PRO A 239 12.24 -4.59 -30.24
C PRO A 239 10.80 -5.06 -29.98
N ALA A 240 10.00 -5.17 -31.03
CA ALA A 240 8.68 -5.78 -30.92
C ALA A 240 8.80 -7.25 -30.49
N SER A 241 7.79 -7.73 -29.74
CA SER A 241 7.72 -9.12 -29.34
C SER A 241 7.72 -10.09 -30.54
N PRO A 242 8.44 -11.21 -30.46
CA PRO A 242 8.30 -12.31 -31.42
C PRO A 242 7.00 -13.09 -31.23
N LEU A 243 6.33 -12.98 -30.08
CA LEU A 243 4.97 -13.50 -29.88
C LEU A 243 3.95 -12.54 -30.51
N GLU A 244 2.94 -13.11 -31.15
CA GLU A 244 1.83 -12.35 -31.73
C GLU A 244 0.74 -12.14 -30.66
N PHE A 245 0.43 -10.87 -30.36
CA PHE A 245 -0.66 -10.51 -29.45
C PHE A 245 -1.74 -9.72 -30.19
N ALA A 246 -3.00 -10.11 -30.01
CA ALA A 246 -4.14 -9.31 -30.40
C ALA A 246 -4.55 -8.38 -29.25
N ARG A 247 -4.52 -7.07 -29.50
CA ARG A 247 -4.90 -6.07 -28.50
C ARG A 247 -6.40 -5.78 -28.53
N HIS A 248 -7.04 -5.89 -27.38
CA HIS A 248 -8.44 -5.52 -27.17
C HIS A 248 -8.57 -4.46 -26.10
N HIS A 249 -9.34 -3.41 -26.39
CA HIS A 249 -9.70 -2.39 -25.41
C HIS A 249 -11.10 -2.70 -24.88
N VAL A 250 -11.17 -3.19 -23.65
CA VAL A 250 -12.41 -3.70 -23.06
C VAL A 250 -13.10 -2.58 -22.27
N THR A 251 -14.37 -2.35 -22.60
CA THR A 251 -15.28 -1.49 -21.83
C THR A 251 -16.30 -2.37 -21.14
N LEU A 252 -16.42 -2.25 -19.82
CA LEU A 252 -17.40 -2.98 -19.02
C LEU A 252 -18.47 -1.99 -18.56
N ASP A 253 -19.75 -2.28 -18.84
CA ASP A 253 -20.87 -1.41 -18.44
C ASP A 253 -20.91 -1.13 -16.92
N ALA A 254 -20.39 -2.06 -16.13
CA ALA A 254 -20.28 -1.94 -14.68
C ALA A 254 -19.27 -0.88 -14.22
N ILE A 255 -18.25 -0.55 -15.03
CA ILE A 255 -17.18 0.39 -14.66
C ILE A 255 -17.30 1.64 -15.56
N PRO A 256 -17.78 2.77 -15.01
CA PRO A 256 -17.91 3.98 -15.79
C PRO A 256 -16.55 4.50 -16.28
N ALA A 257 -16.56 5.17 -17.44
CA ALA A 257 -15.39 5.82 -18.00
C ALA A 257 -15.24 7.28 -17.52
N PRO A 258 -14.01 7.79 -17.35
CA PRO A 258 -12.76 7.04 -17.38
C PRO A 258 -12.53 6.25 -16.09
N SER A 259 -11.94 5.07 -16.20
CA SER A 259 -11.62 4.23 -15.06
C SER A 259 -10.39 4.69 -14.29
N ALA A 260 -10.33 4.25 -13.03
CA ALA A 260 -9.16 4.24 -12.18
C ALA A 260 -9.01 2.82 -11.61
N VAL A 261 -8.73 1.87 -12.51
CA VAL A 261 -8.54 0.47 -12.11
C VAL A 261 -7.26 0.35 -11.30
N SER A 262 -7.40 -0.10 -10.05
CA SER A 262 -6.34 -0.20 -9.05
C SER A 262 -5.88 -1.64 -8.80
N CYS A 263 -6.72 -2.62 -9.12
CA CYS A 263 -6.41 -4.04 -8.98
C CYS A 263 -7.07 -4.83 -10.11
N VAL A 264 -6.34 -5.79 -10.67
CA VAL A 264 -6.81 -6.81 -11.62
C VAL A 264 -6.22 -8.13 -11.15
N LYS A 265 -7.06 -9.15 -11.00
CA LYS A 265 -6.63 -10.50 -10.62
C LYS A 265 -7.42 -11.56 -11.37
N PHE A 266 -6.74 -12.52 -11.98
CA PHE A 266 -7.37 -13.77 -12.37
C PHE A 266 -7.74 -14.56 -11.10
N VAL A 267 -8.99 -15.00 -11.03
CA VAL A 267 -9.53 -15.69 -9.86
C VAL A 267 -10.45 -16.84 -10.29
N GLN A 268 -10.59 -17.80 -9.39
CA GLN A 268 -11.61 -18.84 -9.47
C GLN A 268 -12.36 -18.91 -8.14
N LEU A 269 -13.52 -18.25 -8.06
CA LEU A 269 -14.29 -18.16 -6.81
C LEU A 269 -15.14 -19.40 -6.53
N GLY A 270 -15.47 -20.18 -7.56
CA GLY A 270 -16.16 -21.47 -7.46
C GLY A 270 -15.36 -22.56 -8.13
N ALA A 271 -15.35 -23.77 -7.56
CA ALA A 271 -14.52 -24.90 -8.04
C ALA A 271 -14.76 -25.31 -9.51
N GLN A 272 -15.89 -24.92 -10.09
CA GLN A 272 -16.24 -25.19 -11.50
C GLN A 272 -16.46 -23.90 -12.31
N SER A 273 -16.15 -22.74 -11.75
CA SER A 273 -16.27 -21.48 -12.48
C SER A 273 -15.23 -21.43 -13.60
N PRO A 274 -15.57 -20.88 -14.78
CA PRO A 274 -14.57 -20.53 -15.80
C PRO A 274 -13.56 -19.51 -15.24
N PRO A 275 -12.45 -19.23 -15.93
CA PRO A 275 -11.56 -18.13 -15.58
C PRO A 275 -12.34 -16.81 -15.41
N GLN A 276 -12.12 -16.12 -14.29
CA GLN A 276 -12.75 -14.85 -13.99
C GLN A 276 -11.68 -13.81 -13.67
N VAL A 277 -11.99 -12.54 -13.90
CA VAL A 277 -11.14 -11.42 -13.56
C VAL A 277 -11.84 -10.58 -12.49
N LEU A 278 -11.24 -10.52 -11.30
CA LEU A 278 -11.63 -9.63 -10.22
C LEU A 278 -10.94 -8.28 -10.40
N ILE A 279 -11.74 -7.22 -10.41
CA ILE A 279 -11.32 -5.87 -10.77
C ILE A 279 -11.73 -4.93 -9.64
N SER A 280 -10.80 -4.09 -9.18
CA SER A 280 -11.11 -2.94 -8.33
C SER A 280 -10.97 -1.66 -9.13
N ASP A 281 -12.01 -0.84 -9.12
CA ASP A 281 -11.95 0.54 -9.60
C ASP A 281 -12.09 1.50 -8.41
N MET A 282 -10.98 2.16 -8.07
CA MET A 282 -10.92 3.04 -6.92
C MET A 282 -11.58 4.40 -7.17
N GLY A 283 -11.77 4.78 -8.43
CA GLY A 283 -12.34 6.08 -8.83
C GLY A 283 -13.87 6.11 -8.76
N HIS A 284 -14.50 4.95 -8.89
CA HIS A 284 -15.95 4.76 -8.78
C HIS A 284 -16.36 3.98 -7.55
N GLY A 285 -15.39 3.39 -6.84
CA GLY A 285 -15.63 2.66 -5.62
C GLY A 285 -16.31 1.32 -5.88
N LEU A 286 -15.73 0.53 -6.79
CA LEU A 286 -16.33 -0.71 -7.29
C LEU A 286 -15.38 -1.88 -7.14
N VAL A 287 -15.92 -3.00 -6.67
CA VAL A 287 -15.31 -4.33 -6.84
C VAL A 287 -16.18 -5.10 -7.82
N VAL A 288 -15.61 -5.53 -8.94
CA VAL A 288 -16.31 -6.10 -10.09
C VAL A 288 -15.71 -7.45 -10.45
N LEU A 289 -16.55 -8.43 -10.73
CA LEU A 289 -16.15 -9.73 -11.27
C LEU A 289 -16.56 -9.79 -12.74
N TRP A 290 -15.61 -10.06 -13.62
CA TRP A 290 -15.85 -10.21 -15.05
C TRP A 290 -15.53 -11.63 -15.49
N THR A 291 -16.42 -12.26 -16.25
CA THR A 291 -16.18 -13.56 -16.88
C THR A 291 -15.97 -13.37 -18.39
N PRO A 292 -14.73 -13.44 -18.92
CA PRO A 292 -14.46 -13.12 -20.32
C PRO A 292 -15.10 -14.10 -21.32
N SER A 293 -15.12 -15.39 -21.00
CA SER A 293 -15.61 -16.47 -21.86
C SER A 293 -17.14 -16.46 -22.11
N GLU A 294 -17.89 -15.69 -21.32
CA GLU A 294 -19.33 -15.58 -21.48
C GLU A 294 -19.68 -14.57 -22.59
N ARG A 295 -20.42 -15.03 -23.62
CA ARG A 295 -20.78 -14.30 -24.87
C ARG A 295 -21.42 -12.90 -24.71
N ARG A 296 -21.74 -12.47 -23.49
CA ARG A 296 -22.32 -11.14 -23.17
C ARG A 296 -21.45 -10.28 -22.25
N HIS A 297 -20.27 -10.73 -21.84
CA HIS A 297 -19.38 -10.04 -20.90
C HIS A 297 -20.07 -9.56 -19.60
N PRO A 298 -20.76 -10.42 -18.82
CA PRO A 298 -21.37 -9.94 -17.58
C PRO A 298 -20.27 -9.57 -16.58
N ALA A 299 -19.97 -8.28 -16.51
CA ALA A 299 -19.29 -7.68 -15.38
C ALA A 299 -20.31 -7.48 -14.27
N ARG A 300 -20.11 -8.16 -13.15
CA ARG A 300 -20.99 -8.11 -11.99
C ARG A 300 -20.34 -7.28 -10.89
N VAL A 301 -21.04 -6.25 -10.44
CA VAL A 301 -20.61 -5.50 -9.24
C VAL A 301 -20.83 -6.40 -8.02
N LEU A 302 -19.75 -6.74 -7.32
CA LEU A 302 -19.79 -7.51 -6.07
C LEU A 302 -20.06 -6.60 -4.87
N ALA A 303 -19.45 -5.42 -4.84
CA ALA A 303 -19.61 -4.46 -3.75
C ALA A 303 -19.28 -3.03 -4.18
N HIS A 304 -19.87 -2.08 -3.46
CA HIS A 304 -19.48 -0.68 -3.48
C HIS A 304 -18.61 -0.38 -2.25
N ILE A 305 -17.32 -0.17 -2.48
CA ILE A 305 -16.33 0.18 -1.46
C ILE A 305 -15.74 1.53 -1.89
N PRO A 306 -15.56 2.55 -1.03
CA PRO A 306 -15.23 3.90 -1.49
C PRO A 306 -14.01 4.00 -2.42
N HIS A 307 -12.89 3.37 -2.05
CA HIS A 307 -11.64 3.41 -2.80
C HIS A 307 -10.88 2.08 -2.67
N PRO A 308 -11.40 0.97 -3.25
CA PRO A 308 -10.74 -0.33 -3.21
C PRO A 308 -9.40 -0.24 -3.95
N SER A 309 -8.31 -0.56 -3.26
CA SER A 309 -6.95 -0.50 -3.80
C SER A 309 -6.46 -1.86 -4.26
N ARG A 310 -6.55 -2.87 -3.38
CA ARG A 310 -6.19 -4.26 -3.63
C ARG A 310 -7.24 -5.23 -3.11
N THR A 311 -7.27 -6.40 -3.71
CA THR A 311 -8.14 -7.52 -3.31
C THR A 311 -7.35 -8.79 -3.13
N HIS A 312 -7.67 -9.56 -2.09
CA HIS A 312 -7.08 -10.87 -1.81
C HIS A 312 -8.19 -11.91 -1.64
N VAL A 313 -8.07 -13.04 -2.34
CA VAL A 313 -9.07 -14.12 -2.29
C VAL A 313 -8.67 -15.14 -1.22
N VAL A 314 -9.55 -15.38 -0.26
CA VAL A 314 -9.28 -16.24 0.91
C VAL A 314 -10.57 -16.87 1.41
N ASP A 315 -10.51 -18.01 2.08
CA ASP A 315 -11.64 -18.54 2.87
C ASP A 315 -11.43 -18.09 4.31
N LEU A 316 -12.05 -16.97 4.71
CA LEU A 316 -11.73 -16.33 6.00
C LEU A 316 -12.42 -17.04 7.18
N ASP A 317 -13.60 -17.60 6.96
CA ASP A 317 -14.42 -18.24 8.00
C ASP A 317 -14.37 -19.77 7.99
N GLY A 318 -13.62 -20.36 7.05
CA GLY A 318 -13.42 -21.81 6.95
C GLY A 318 -14.65 -22.55 6.44
N ASP A 319 -15.59 -21.88 5.77
CA ASP A 319 -16.82 -22.50 5.26
C ASP A 319 -16.62 -23.21 3.91
N GLY A 320 -15.42 -23.15 3.35
CA GLY A 320 -15.02 -23.75 2.08
C GLY A 320 -15.34 -22.88 0.86
N ARG A 321 -15.88 -21.67 1.03
CA ARG A 321 -16.13 -20.71 -0.04
C ARG A 321 -15.00 -19.69 -0.10
N ARG A 322 -14.63 -19.30 -1.32
CA ARG A 322 -13.68 -18.21 -1.52
C ARG A 322 -14.37 -16.88 -1.30
N ASP A 323 -13.93 -16.16 -0.28
CA ASP A 323 -14.24 -14.77 0.03
C ASP A 323 -13.23 -13.81 -0.61
N ILE A 324 -13.46 -12.51 -0.41
CA ILE A 324 -12.55 -11.46 -0.88
C ILE A 324 -12.28 -10.47 0.28
N LEU A 325 -11.03 -10.31 0.66
CA LEU A 325 -10.57 -9.18 1.46
C LEU A 325 -10.29 -7.99 0.53
N VAL A 326 -10.74 -6.81 0.93
CA VAL A 326 -10.61 -5.56 0.18
C VAL A 326 -9.89 -4.54 1.05
N ALA A 327 -8.73 -4.08 0.58
CA ALA A 327 -8.06 -2.91 1.11
C ALA A 327 -8.78 -1.65 0.59
N ASN A 328 -9.21 -0.78 1.51
CA ASN A 328 -9.88 0.47 1.16
C ASN A 328 -9.03 1.66 1.60
N LEU A 329 -8.62 2.49 0.63
CA LEU A 329 -7.82 3.68 0.91
C LEU A 329 -8.60 4.77 1.64
N GLY A 330 -9.93 4.79 1.53
CA GLY A 330 -10.77 5.83 2.13
C GLY A 330 -10.73 7.19 1.42
N ASP A 331 -9.61 7.55 0.78
CA ASP A 331 -9.46 8.75 -0.06
C ASP A 331 -8.65 8.45 -1.34
N PHE A 332 -9.07 9.07 -2.44
CA PHE A 332 -8.44 8.96 -3.74
C PHE A 332 -7.01 9.53 -3.75
N TRP A 333 -6.79 10.69 -3.16
CA TRP A 333 -5.49 11.36 -3.12
C TRP A 333 -4.65 10.85 -1.94
N PRO A 334 -3.30 10.86 -2.04
CA PRO A 334 -2.40 10.57 -0.92
C PRO A 334 -2.42 11.73 0.09
N VAL A 335 -3.47 11.76 0.89
CA VAL A 335 -3.64 12.63 2.04
C VAL A 335 -3.66 11.81 3.32
N ASP A 336 -3.32 12.44 4.43
CA ASP A 336 -3.63 11.85 5.73
C ASP A 336 -5.15 11.86 5.91
N THR A 337 -5.71 10.67 6.09
CA THR A 337 -7.13 10.45 6.39
C THR A 337 -7.25 9.38 7.46
N ASN A 338 -8.43 9.25 8.05
CA ASN A 338 -8.84 8.15 8.92
C ASN A 338 -10.00 7.35 8.31
N GLN A 339 -10.25 7.48 7.01
CA GLN A 339 -11.36 6.84 6.31
C GLN A 339 -10.97 5.49 5.68
N GLY A 340 -9.72 5.06 5.85
CA GLY A 340 -9.28 3.75 5.38
C GLY A 340 -9.84 2.62 6.24
N SER A 341 -9.98 1.45 5.61
CA SER A 341 -10.56 0.27 6.24
C SER A 341 -10.10 -1.02 5.56
N VAL A 342 -10.29 -2.14 6.24
CA VAL A 342 -10.28 -3.49 5.65
C VAL A 342 -11.71 -3.99 5.63
N VAL A 343 -12.17 -4.42 4.45
CA VAL A 343 -13.54 -4.92 4.26
C VAL A 343 -13.49 -6.36 3.77
N TRP A 344 -14.24 -7.24 4.43
CA TRP A 344 -14.47 -8.61 4.01
C TRP A 344 -15.72 -8.68 3.16
N LEU A 345 -15.61 -9.12 1.91
CA LEU A 345 -16.74 -9.54 1.09
C LEU A 345 -16.92 -11.03 1.33
N ARG A 346 -17.78 -11.36 2.29
CA ARG A 346 -18.12 -12.73 2.65
C ARG A 346 -19.02 -13.34 1.57
N ASN A 347 -18.60 -14.46 1.00
CA ASN A 347 -19.33 -15.20 -0.01
C ASN A 347 -20.45 -16.00 0.65
N ARG A 348 -21.70 -15.60 0.43
CA ARG A 348 -22.89 -16.29 0.96
C ARG A 348 -23.37 -17.42 0.06
N GLY A 349 -22.66 -17.70 -1.03
CA GLY A 349 -23.09 -18.60 -2.10
C GLY A 349 -24.11 -17.93 -3.02
N ASN A 350 -24.52 -18.66 -4.08
CA ASN A 350 -25.48 -18.19 -5.08
C ASN A 350 -25.14 -16.79 -5.64
N ASP A 351 -23.85 -16.53 -5.87
CA ASP A 351 -23.37 -15.24 -6.34
C ASP A 351 -23.61 -14.05 -5.39
N GLU A 352 -23.94 -14.26 -4.11
CA GLU A 352 -24.14 -13.18 -3.15
C GLU A 352 -22.90 -12.91 -2.30
N PHE A 353 -22.50 -11.64 -2.21
CA PHE A 353 -21.42 -11.18 -1.33
C PHE A 353 -21.96 -10.19 -0.31
N GLN A 354 -21.61 -10.39 0.96
CA GLN A 354 -21.91 -9.46 2.03
C GLN A 354 -20.63 -8.68 2.41
N ALA A 355 -20.67 -7.36 2.27
CA ALA A 355 -19.58 -6.50 2.74
C ALA A 355 -19.65 -6.29 4.26
N ILE A 356 -18.58 -6.66 4.97
CA ILE A 356 -18.43 -6.55 6.42
C ILE A 356 -17.12 -5.81 6.70
N PRO A 357 -17.15 -4.59 7.27
CA PRO A 357 -15.93 -3.93 7.73
C PRO A 357 -15.30 -4.72 8.88
N LEU A 358 -14.05 -5.15 8.73
CA LEU A 358 -13.31 -5.85 9.78
C LEU A 358 -12.61 -4.86 10.72
N ILE A 359 -12.11 -3.75 10.15
CA ILE A 359 -11.58 -2.62 10.89
C ILE A 359 -11.80 -1.33 10.07
N SER A 360 -11.98 -0.21 10.75
CA SER A 360 -12.17 1.12 10.16
C SER A 360 -11.45 2.17 10.99
N GLY A 361 -11.39 3.42 10.51
CA GLY A 361 -10.70 4.49 11.22
C GLY A 361 -9.20 4.53 10.96
N LEU A 362 -8.71 3.82 9.94
CA LEU A 362 -7.30 3.72 9.61
C LEU A 362 -6.87 4.82 8.61
N GLY A 363 -5.55 5.01 8.49
CA GLY A 363 -4.96 5.66 7.32
C GLY A 363 -5.30 4.93 6.03
N ARG A 364 -4.84 5.46 4.90
CA ARG A 364 -5.12 4.86 3.58
C ARG A 364 -4.61 3.42 3.52
N VAL A 365 -5.49 2.42 3.43
CA VAL A 365 -5.12 1.00 3.36
C VAL A 365 -4.87 0.58 1.92
N ASN A 366 -3.64 0.15 1.61
CA ASN A 366 -3.25 -0.23 0.25
C ASN A 366 -3.26 -1.74 0.01
N ASP A 367 -2.94 -2.54 1.02
CA ASP A 367 -2.90 -4.00 0.91
C ASP A 367 -3.33 -4.68 2.21
N VAL A 368 -3.83 -5.90 2.08
CA VAL A 368 -4.20 -6.78 3.19
C VAL A 368 -3.99 -8.23 2.77
N GLN A 369 -3.32 -9.01 3.61
CA GLN A 369 -3.09 -10.44 3.41
C GLN A 369 -3.48 -11.22 4.67
N ALA A 370 -3.83 -12.49 4.49
CA ALA A 370 -4.29 -13.35 5.57
C ALA A 370 -3.40 -14.58 5.74
N ALA A 371 -3.11 -14.95 6.99
CA ALA A 371 -2.41 -16.17 7.36
C ALA A 371 -2.65 -16.49 8.84
N ASP A 372 -2.44 -17.75 9.25
CA ASP A 372 -2.44 -18.14 10.67
C ASP A 372 -1.07 -17.77 11.29
N PHE A 373 -0.92 -16.52 11.76
CA PHE A 373 0.37 -16.00 12.23
C PHE A 373 0.70 -16.41 13.67
N ASP A 374 -0.29 -16.77 14.48
CA ASP A 374 -0.07 -17.18 15.86
C ASP A 374 -0.20 -18.70 16.10
N GLY A 375 -0.65 -19.45 15.10
CA GLY A 375 -0.75 -20.90 15.09
C GLY A 375 -2.02 -21.43 15.74
N ASP A 376 -3.03 -20.60 15.97
CA ASP A 376 -4.27 -20.99 16.65
C ASP A 376 -5.34 -21.59 15.72
N GLY A 377 -5.06 -21.62 14.42
CA GLY A 377 -5.89 -22.21 13.38
C GLY A 377 -6.92 -21.26 12.76
N ASP A 378 -7.04 -20.02 13.24
CA ASP A 378 -7.76 -18.97 12.52
C ASP A 378 -6.84 -18.06 11.70
N LEU A 379 -7.39 -17.53 10.60
CA LEU A 379 -6.64 -16.62 9.75
C LEU A 379 -6.65 -15.21 10.36
N ASP A 380 -5.45 -14.76 10.75
CA ASP A 380 -5.13 -13.39 11.09
C ASP A 380 -4.90 -12.54 9.83
N LEU A 381 -4.73 -11.22 9.99
CA LEU A 381 -4.42 -10.32 8.89
C LEU A 381 -3.18 -9.46 9.14
N VAL A 382 -2.43 -9.20 8.08
CA VAL A 382 -1.43 -8.10 8.02
C VAL A 382 -1.89 -7.05 7.02
N VAL A 383 -1.74 -5.79 7.38
CA VAL A 383 -2.32 -4.66 6.67
C VAL A 383 -1.27 -3.59 6.39
N ALA A 384 -1.13 -3.25 5.10
CA ALA A 384 -0.33 -2.13 4.64
C ALA A 384 -1.16 -0.85 4.71
N VAL A 385 -0.93 -0.04 5.75
CA VAL A 385 -1.54 1.28 5.88
C VAL A 385 -0.55 2.30 5.32
N PHE A 386 -0.76 2.68 4.06
CA PHE A 386 0.06 3.66 3.36
C PHE A 386 0.10 4.99 4.11
N GLY A 387 -1.06 5.53 4.51
CA GLY A 387 -1.13 6.90 5.08
C GLY A 387 -0.51 7.95 4.16
N ASN A 388 -0.14 9.12 4.66
CA ASN A 388 0.69 10.06 3.87
C ASN A 388 1.87 10.57 4.69
N LEU A 389 1.62 11.34 5.74
CA LEU A 389 2.66 11.91 6.60
C LEU A 389 2.59 11.35 8.02
N SER A 390 1.39 11.04 8.52
CA SER A 390 1.21 10.72 9.95
C SER A 390 0.25 9.57 10.25
N THR A 391 -0.50 9.07 9.26
CA THR A 391 -1.50 8.01 9.49
C THR A 391 -1.11 6.63 8.95
N GLY A 392 0.11 6.48 8.43
CA GLY A 392 0.59 5.19 7.93
C GLY A 392 1.16 4.29 9.03
N MET A 393 1.16 2.99 8.76
CA MET A 393 1.65 1.95 9.67
C MET A 393 1.72 0.59 8.96
N ILE A 394 2.46 -0.34 9.57
CA ILE A 394 2.28 -1.78 9.37
C ILE A 394 1.44 -2.28 10.53
N LEU A 395 0.32 -2.94 10.23
CA LEU A 395 -0.65 -3.37 11.25
C LEU A 395 -0.91 -4.87 11.16
N TYR A 396 -0.72 -5.57 12.28
CA TYR A 396 -1.19 -6.94 12.47
C TYR A 396 -2.56 -6.91 13.15
N LEU A 397 -3.49 -7.72 12.66
CA LEU A 397 -4.84 -7.88 13.18
C LEU A 397 -5.00 -9.35 13.59
N GLU A 398 -4.95 -9.58 14.90
CA GLU A 398 -5.17 -10.90 15.47
C GLU A 398 -6.66 -11.24 15.41
N ASN A 399 -7.00 -12.36 14.79
CA ASN A 399 -8.35 -12.87 14.73
C ASN A 399 -8.74 -13.42 16.11
N THR A 400 -9.83 -12.91 16.66
CA THR A 400 -10.37 -13.37 17.95
C THR A 400 -11.84 -13.76 17.81
N THR A 401 -12.25 -14.05 16.57
CA THR A 401 -13.62 -14.30 16.19
C THR A 401 -14.09 -15.64 16.73
N THR A 402 -15.14 -15.61 17.56
CA THR A 402 -15.87 -16.82 17.99
C THR A 402 -17.16 -17.03 17.21
N ASP A 403 -17.65 -15.99 16.55
CA ASP A 403 -18.84 -16.01 15.69
C ASP A 403 -18.62 -15.09 14.50
N TYR A 404 -18.44 -15.67 13.31
CA TYR A 404 -18.21 -14.93 12.06
C TYR A 404 -19.42 -14.12 11.56
N SER A 405 -20.57 -14.16 12.24
CA SER A 405 -21.62 -13.15 12.05
C SER A 405 -21.25 -11.78 12.65
N HIS A 406 -20.30 -11.78 13.59
CA HIS A 406 -19.75 -10.61 14.29
C HIS A 406 -18.22 -10.76 14.43
N PRO A 407 -17.46 -10.66 13.32
CA PRO A 407 -16.02 -10.86 13.35
C PRO A 407 -15.33 -9.84 14.27
N GLN A 408 -14.28 -10.29 14.96
CA GLN A 408 -13.50 -9.49 15.91
C GLN A 408 -12.02 -9.65 15.62
N PHE A 409 -11.35 -8.52 15.42
CA PHE A 409 -9.93 -8.44 15.18
C PHE A 409 -9.28 -7.46 16.15
N ASP A 410 -8.25 -7.89 16.86
CA ASP A 410 -7.50 -7.07 17.80
C ASP A 410 -6.28 -6.42 17.09
N PRO A 411 -6.22 -5.08 17.00
CA PRO A 411 -5.16 -4.40 16.25
C PRO A 411 -3.86 -4.25 17.02
N VAL A 412 -2.75 -4.53 16.35
CA VAL A 412 -1.38 -4.47 16.88
C VAL A 412 -0.47 -3.76 15.87
N PRO A 413 -0.18 -2.46 16.08
CA PRO A 413 0.77 -1.75 15.23
C PRO A 413 2.17 -2.34 15.38
N LEU A 414 2.80 -2.70 14.27
CA LEU A 414 4.16 -3.25 14.21
C LEU A 414 5.20 -2.19 13.84
N ASP A 415 4.80 -1.22 13.02
CA ASP A 415 5.60 -0.07 12.61
C ASP A 415 4.67 1.13 12.38
N TYR A 416 5.09 2.34 12.73
CA TYR A 416 4.29 3.58 12.58
C TYR A 416 4.76 4.46 11.41
N ARG A 417 5.68 3.98 10.59
CA ARG A 417 6.10 4.69 9.38
C ARG A 417 5.00 4.67 8.33
N ASN A 418 4.95 5.76 7.58
CA ASN A 418 4.12 5.93 6.39
C ASN A 418 4.70 5.20 5.18
N GLY A 419 3.92 5.12 4.10
CA GLY A 419 4.36 4.63 2.81
C GLY A 419 4.28 3.11 2.63
N THR A 420 3.78 2.34 3.59
CA THR A 420 3.63 0.88 3.41
C THR A 420 2.61 0.60 2.31
N ILE A 421 3.02 -0.06 1.22
CA ILE A 421 2.13 -0.34 0.08
C ILE A 421 1.80 -1.83 -0.10
N ASP A 422 2.72 -2.75 0.20
CA ASP A 422 2.53 -4.19 -0.02
C ASP A 422 2.99 -5.00 1.20
N VAL A 423 2.24 -6.07 1.52
CA VAL A 423 2.55 -6.98 2.63
C VAL A 423 2.48 -8.49 2.29
N PRO A 424 3.16 -8.99 1.24
CA PRO A 424 2.99 -10.38 0.80
C PRO A 424 3.52 -11.37 1.85
N VAL A 425 2.82 -12.51 1.98
CA VAL A 425 3.06 -13.54 3.00
C VAL A 425 3.82 -14.73 2.40
N ALA A 426 4.83 -15.23 3.11
CA ALA A 426 5.52 -16.49 2.84
C ALA A 426 6.34 -16.92 4.07
N ASP A 427 6.76 -18.18 4.11
CA ASP A 427 7.84 -18.62 5.03
C ASP A 427 9.19 -18.20 4.42
N ILE A 428 9.79 -17.14 4.95
CA ILE A 428 10.96 -16.47 4.36
C ILE A 428 12.26 -17.11 4.84
N ASP A 429 12.31 -17.55 6.10
CA ASP A 429 13.50 -18.15 6.71
C ASP A 429 13.44 -19.68 6.87
N GLY A 430 12.34 -20.31 6.45
CA GLY A 430 12.17 -21.76 6.36
C GLY A 430 11.88 -22.43 7.70
N ASP A 431 11.39 -21.66 8.69
CA ASP A 431 11.07 -22.17 10.03
C ASP A 431 9.66 -22.77 10.15
N GLY A 432 8.87 -22.68 9.06
CA GLY A 432 7.51 -23.21 8.98
C GLY A 432 6.44 -22.27 9.52
N HIS A 433 6.80 -21.09 10.01
CA HIS A 433 5.83 -20.05 10.38
C HIS A 433 5.60 -19.10 9.20
N PRO A 434 4.36 -18.61 8.99
CA PRO A 434 4.14 -17.59 7.98
C PRO A 434 4.80 -16.28 8.43
N ASP A 435 5.72 -15.79 7.62
CA ASP A 435 6.28 -14.44 7.68
C ASP A 435 5.54 -13.52 6.70
N PHE A 436 5.93 -12.26 6.67
CA PHE A 436 5.56 -11.38 5.57
C PHE A 436 6.66 -10.38 5.23
N LEU A 437 6.65 -9.88 4.00
CA LEU A 437 7.46 -8.74 3.60
C LEU A 437 6.66 -7.46 3.78
N ALA A 438 7.31 -6.34 4.03
CA ALA A 438 6.68 -5.02 3.98
C ALA A 438 7.49 -4.08 3.11
N LEU A 439 6.85 -3.54 2.06
CA LEU A 439 7.44 -2.50 1.22
C LEU A 439 7.05 -1.11 1.73
N LEU A 440 8.02 -0.38 2.28
CA LEU A 440 7.86 1.01 2.69
C LEU A 440 8.33 1.94 1.56
N ALA A 441 7.38 2.56 0.88
CA ALA A 441 7.60 3.63 -0.08
C ALA A 441 7.65 5.01 0.63
N GLN A 442 7.33 6.09 -0.08
CA GLN A 442 7.31 7.47 0.45
C GLN A 442 8.62 7.84 1.15
N GLU A 443 9.71 7.87 0.38
CA GLU A 443 11.04 8.34 0.82
C GLU A 443 11.79 7.40 1.77
N HIS A 444 11.13 6.41 2.38
CA HIS A 444 11.79 5.32 3.11
C HIS A 444 12.52 4.39 2.13
N GLU A 445 11.81 3.92 1.10
CA GLU A 445 12.33 3.08 0.01
C GLU A 445 13.04 1.82 0.51
N GLU A 446 12.39 1.12 1.45
CA GLU A 446 12.90 -0.06 2.15
C GLU A 446 11.97 -1.26 2.00
N VAL A 447 12.56 -2.46 1.92
CA VAL A 447 11.84 -3.73 2.05
C VAL A 447 12.30 -4.40 3.34
N LEU A 448 11.34 -4.70 4.22
CA LEU A 448 11.57 -5.45 5.45
C LEU A 448 11.00 -6.86 5.34
N ALA A 449 11.71 -7.87 5.84
CA ALA A 449 11.13 -9.13 6.26
C ALA A 449 10.68 -9.02 7.70
N MET A 450 9.41 -9.33 7.94
CA MET A 450 8.81 -9.38 9.26
C MET A 450 8.75 -10.85 9.65
N LEU A 451 9.85 -11.33 10.26
CA LEU A 451 10.06 -12.74 10.57
C LEU A 451 9.27 -13.14 11.82
N ASN A 452 8.38 -14.10 11.68
CA ASN A 452 7.46 -14.55 12.70
C ASN A 452 8.13 -15.52 13.66
N ARG A 453 8.44 -15.04 14.86
CA ARG A 453 9.04 -15.83 15.94
C ARG A 453 8.01 -16.65 16.73
N GLY A 454 6.87 -16.90 16.10
CA GLY A 454 5.71 -17.59 16.65
C GLY A 454 4.82 -16.67 17.47
N TRP A 455 3.58 -17.11 17.67
CA TRP A 455 2.58 -16.39 18.47
C TRP A 455 2.34 -14.96 17.97
N GLY A 456 2.29 -14.72 16.65
CA GLY A 456 2.06 -13.39 16.09
C GLY A 456 3.11 -12.34 16.50
N SER A 457 4.35 -12.77 16.77
CA SER A 457 5.45 -11.91 17.18
C SER A 457 6.47 -11.76 16.07
N PHE A 458 6.56 -10.56 15.48
CA PHE A 458 7.42 -10.32 14.33
C PHE A 458 8.72 -9.63 14.70
N GLN A 459 9.82 -10.08 14.09
CA GLN A 459 11.13 -9.45 14.13
C GLN A 459 11.43 -8.83 12.75
N PRO A 460 11.58 -7.50 12.64
CA PRO A 460 11.92 -6.86 11.37
C PRO A 460 13.38 -7.12 11.01
N GLN A 461 13.61 -7.43 9.74
CA GLN A 461 14.92 -7.63 9.13
C GLN A 461 14.99 -6.87 7.80
N LEU A 462 15.99 -6.01 7.62
CA LEU A 462 16.16 -5.26 6.38
C LEU A 462 16.57 -6.20 5.24
N ILE A 463 15.75 -6.28 4.19
CA ILE A 463 16.03 -7.05 2.97
C ILE A 463 16.72 -6.17 1.93
N TYR A 464 16.22 -4.96 1.73
CA TYR A 464 16.73 -4.04 0.73
C TYR A 464 16.46 -2.60 1.15
N LYS A 465 17.38 -1.71 0.79
CA LYS A 465 17.25 -0.27 0.94
C LYS A 465 17.68 0.38 -0.36
N ALA A 466 16.82 1.22 -0.93
CA ALA A 466 17.14 1.89 -2.17
C ALA A 466 18.28 2.91 -2.01
N PRO A 467 19.01 3.23 -3.10
CA PRO A 467 20.10 4.19 -3.06
C PRO A 467 19.70 5.62 -2.63
N HIS A 468 18.44 6.01 -2.80
CA HIS A 468 17.95 7.36 -2.49
C HIS A 468 16.43 7.40 -2.26
N PRO A 469 15.89 8.39 -1.52
CA PRO A 469 14.44 8.49 -1.20
C PRO A 469 13.54 8.78 -2.41
N ARG A 470 14.12 9.06 -3.58
CA ARG A 470 13.40 9.33 -4.83
C ARG A 470 13.28 8.11 -5.72
N TRP A 471 13.53 6.91 -5.17
CA TRP A 471 13.57 5.68 -5.94
C TRP A 471 12.21 5.36 -6.55
N GLY A 472 11.13 5.62 -5.81
CA GLY A 472 9.77 5.55 -6.31
C GLY A 472 9.22 4.13 -6.28
N SER A 473 9.42 3.38 -5.20
CA SER A 473 8.88 2.03 -5.04
C SER A 473 7.37 1.97 -5.28
N THR A 474 6.93 1.04 -6.13
CA THR A 474 5.52 0.93 -6.59
C THR A 474 4.90 -0.43 -6.32
N GLY A 475 5.70 -1.48 -6.17
CA GLY A 475 5.19 -2.77 -5.75
C GLY A 475 6.23 -3.88 -5.66
N ILE A 476 5.85 -4.96 -4.99
CA ILE A 476 6.63 -6.20 -4.86
C ILE A 476 5.79 -7.45 -5.10
N VAL A 477 6.40 -8.50 -5.65
CA VAL A 477 5.77 -9.81 -5.88
C VAL A 477 6.76 -10.91 -5.51
N LEU A 478 6.34 -11.83 -4.63
CA LEU A 478 7.10 -13.02 -4.27
C LEU A 478 7.10 -14.02 -5.43
N VAL A 479 8.28 -14.56 -5.75
CA VAL A 479 8.44 -15.54 -6.83
C VAL A 479 9.79 -16.26 -6.68
N ASP A 480 9.85 -17.56 -6.94
CA ASP A 480 11.13 -18.26 -7.17
C ASP A 480 11.59 -17.99 -8.61
N MET A 481 12.39 -16.93 -8.80
CA MET A 481 12.72 -16.44 -10.14
C MET A 481 13.81 -17.27 -10.82
N ASN A 482 14.70 -17.88 -10.02
CA ASN A 482 15.84 -18.63 -10.51
C ASN A 482 15.66 -20.17 -10.43
N GLY A 483 14.55 -20.64 -9.84
CA GLY A 483 14.20 -22.06 -9.72
C GLY A 483 14.98 -22.79 -8.63
N ASP A 484 15.49 -22.08 -7.62
CA ASP A 484 16.31 -22.66 -6.55
C ASP A 484 15.51 -23.10 -5.32
N GLY A 485 14.19 -22.94 -5.37
CA GLY A 485 13.24 -23.32 -4.32
C GLY A 485 13.09 -22.30 -3.20
N ARG A 486 13.83 -21.18 -3.22
CA ARG A 486 13.62 -20.06 -2.30
C ARG A 486 12.80 -18.96 -2.96
N GLN A 487 11.92 -18.33 -2.18
CA GLN A 487 11.18 -17.17 -2.66
C GLN A 487 12.12 -15.98 -2.77
N ASP A 488 12.15 -15.38 -3.96
CA ASP A 488 12.76 -14.09 -4.26
C ASP A 488 11.69 -12.98 -4.32
N LEU A 489 12.11 -11.76 -4.66
CA LEU A 489 11.21 -10.63 -4.90
C LEU A 489 11.39 -10.03 -6.28
N LEU A 490 10.31 -9.91 -7.06
CA LEU A 490 10.23 -8.88 -8.09
C LEU A 490 9.90 -7.55 -7.42
N PHE A 491 10.62 -6.50 -7.81
CA PHE A 491 10.54 -5.18 -7.19
C PHE A 491 10.46 -4.08 -8.25
N ASN A 492 9.35 -3.34 -8.23
CA ASN A 492 9.09 -2.22 -9.12
C ASN A 492 9.42 -0.89 -8.43
N HIS A 493 10.06 -0.01 -9.19
CA HIS A 493 10.30 1.36 -8.80
C HIS A 493 10.03 2.28 -9.99
N GLY A 494 8.94 3.04 -9.90
CA GLY A 494 8.44 3.84 -11.01
C GLY A 494 7.53 4.99 -10.64
N ASP A 495 7.34 5.29 -9.36
CA ASP A 495 6.36 6.30 -8.93
C ASP A 495 6.60 7.66 -9.60
N ALA A 496 5.62 8.05 -10.42
CA ALA A 496 5.63 9.28 -11.20
C ALA A 496 4.48 10.23 -10.83
N PHE A 497 3.87 10.08 -9.65
CA PHE A 497 2.73 10.90 -9.21
C PHE A 497 3.07 12.35 -8.85
N GLN A 498 4.32 12.81 -8.95
CA GLN A 498 4.64 14.22 -8.69
C GLN A 498 4.38 15.09 -9.92
N PHE A 499 3.89 16.32 -9.71
CA PHE A 499 3.62 17.27 -10.79
C PHE A 499 4.66 18.39 -10.83
N PRO A 500 5.21 18.72 -12.02
CA PRO A 500 5.00 18.04 -13.30
C PRO A 500 5.65 16.65 -13.32
N ALA A 501 4.96 15.69 -13.95
CA ALA A 501 5.50 14.35 -14.15
C ALA A 501 6.76 14.42 -15.02
N ILE A 502 7.73 13.55 -14.75
CA ILE A 502 8.93 13.38 -15.57
C ILE A 502 9.30 11.90 -15.66
N ALA A 503 9.89 11.49 -16.78
CA ALA A 503 10.54 10.19 -16.88
C ALA A 503 11.85 10.22 -16.10
N ARG A 504 12.11 9.17 -15.29
CA ARG A 504 13.28 9.09 -14.42
C ARG A 504 14.19 7.94 -14.87
N PRO A 505 15.51 8.13 -14.91
CA PRO A 505 16.45 7.17 -15.47
C PRO A 505 16.69 5.97 -14.57
N TYR A 506 16.44 6.11 -13.27
CA TYR A 506 16.62 5.03 -12.30
C TYR A 506 15.40 4.12 -12.17
N HIS A 507 14.21 4.54 -12.64
CA HIS A 507 12.98 3.74 -12.62
C HIS A 507 13.13 2.43 -13.42
N GLY A 508 12.46 1.37 -12.98
CA GLY A 508 12.52 0.08 -13.62
C GLY A 508 12.01 -1.10 -12.80
N VAL A 509 12.40 -2.28 -13.29
CA VAL A 509 12.08 -3.58 -12.72
C VAL A 509 13.35 -4.21 -12.20
N SER A 510 13.29 -4.72 -10.97
CA SER A 510 14.41 -5.39 -10.31
C SER A 510 13.99 -6.74 -9.76
N TRP A 511 14.99 -7.55 -9.46
CA TRP A 511 14.89 -8.81 -8.76
C TRP A 511 15.77 -8.76 -7.51
N LEU A 512 15.19 -9.05 -6.35
CA LEU A 512 15.91 -9.23 -5.09
C LEU A 512 16.04 -10.74 -4.84
N GLU A 513 17.24 -11.27 -5.07
CA GLU A 513 17.55 -12.70 -4.95
C GLU A 513 17.80 -13.09 -3.49
N ASN A 514 17.04 -14.08 -3.02
CA ASN A 514 17.18 -14.67 -1.70
C ASN A 514 18.24 -15.78 -1.72
N ARG A 515 19.42 -15.48 -1.18
CA ARG A 515 20.53 -16.44 -1.05
C ARG A 515 20.55 -17.16 0.31
N GLY A 516 19.47 -17.09 1.08
CA GLY A 516 19.38 -17.61 2.44
C GLY A 516 20.04 -16.70 3.49
N THR A 517 20.45 -15.49 3.11
CA THR A 517 21.04 -14.49 4.01
C THR A 517 20.49 -13.11 3.69
N PHE A 518 20.39 -12.27 4.72
CA PHE A 518 20.02 -10.86 4.59
C PHE A 518 21.28 -9.96 4.54
N PRO A 519 21.25 -8.82 3.81
CA PRO A 519 20.21 -8.41 2.86
C PRO A 519 20.20 -9.26 1.58
N TRP A 520 19.11 -9.22 0.82
CA TRP A 520 19.00 -9.93 -0.46
C TRP A 520 19.81 -9.25 -1.55
N ALA A 521 20.24 -10.01 -2.55
CA ALA A 521 21.06 -9.48 -3.63
C ALA A 521 20.17 -8.79 -4.68
N TRP A 522 20.39 -7.48 -4.87
CA TRP A 522 19.64 -6.71 -5.87
C TRP A 522 20.23 -6.86 -7.27
N HIS A 523 19.35 -7.12 -8.23
CA HIS A 523 19.65 -7.17 -9.67
C HIS A 523 18.67 -6.30 -10.43
N ARG A 524 19.17 -5.44 -11.32
CA ARG A 524 18.30 -4.74 -12.28
C ARG A 524 17.95 -5.66 -13.43
N ILE A 525 16.65 -5.81 -13.71
CA ILE A 525 16.19 -6.52 -14.91
C ILE A 525 16.12 -5.53 -16.08
N ALA A 526 15.44 -4.39 -15.89
CA ALA A 526 15.21 -3.43 -16.97
C ALA A 526 14.99 -2.01 -16.46
N HIS A 527 15.42 -1.01 -17.24
CA HIS A 527 14.99 0.38 -17.06
C HIS A 527 13.59 0.60 -17.66
N LEU A 528 12.64 1.05 -16.85
CA LEU A 528 11.27 1.29 -17.29
C LEU A 528 10.72 2.50 -16.54
N PRO A 529 10.81 3.71 -17.11
CA PRO A 529 10.23 4.89 -16.52
C PRO A 529 8.73 4.71 -16.29
N GLY A 530 8.32 4.80 -15.03
CA GLY A 530 6.92 4.58 -14.65
C GLY A 530 6.61 3.15 -14.23
N ALA A 531 7.61 2.26 -14.12
CA ALA A 531 7.40 0.86 -13.74
C ALA A 531 6.45 0.70 -12.55
N GLN A 532 5.33 0.02 -12.78
CA GLN A 532 4.22 0.00 -11.84
C GLN A 532 3.85 -1.42 -11.41
N THR A 533 3.81 -2.36 -12.35
CA THR A 533 3.48 -3.76 -12.08
C THR A 533 4.56 -4.68 -12.60
N SER A 534 4.73 -5.83 -11.96
CA SER A 534 5.48 -6.97 -12.49
C SER A 534 4.69 -8.24 -12.22
N ILE A 535 4.42 -9.01 -13.26
CA ILE A 535 3.58 -10.19 -13.21
C ILE A 535 4.41 -11.35 -13.78
N PRO A 536 4.79 -12.33 -12.95
CA PRO A 536 5.50 -13.50 -13.43
C PRO A 536 4.57 -14.45 -14.21
N GLY A 537 5.06 -15.03 -15.32
CA GLY A 537 4.31 -16.00 -16.11
C GLY A 537 5.14 -16.56 -17.27
N ASP A 538 4.92 -17.81 -17.66
CA ASP A 538 5.62 -18.47 -18.76
C ASP A 538 4.89 -18.20 -20.09
N LEU A 539 5.14 -17.03 -20.69
CA LEU A 539 4.37 -16.55 -21.86
C LEU A 539 4.71 -17.30 -23.15
N ASP A 540 5.90 -17.89 -23.26
CA ASP A 540 6.31 -18.66 -24.44
C ASP A 540 6.27 -20.18 -24.23
N GLY A 541 5.87 -20.62 -23.04
CA GLY A 541 5.68 -22.02 -22.67
C GLY A 541 6.98 -22.81 -22.55
N ASP A 542 8.12 -22.14 -22.35
CA ASP A 542 9.43 -22.78 -22.30
C ASP A 542 9.83 -23.30 -20.91
N GLY A 543 8.95 -23.13 -19.93
CA GLY A 543 9.07 -23.64 -18.58
C GLY A 543 9.84 -22.73 -17.63
N ARG A 544 10.23 -21.52 -18.07
CA ARG A 544 10.82 -20.49 -17.19
C ARG A 544 9.82 -19.37 -16.98
N LEU A 545 9.83 -18.79 -15.79
CA LEU A 545 8.99 -17.64 -15.50
C LEU A 545 9.56 -16.40 -16.20
N ASP A 546 8.80 -15.85 -17.13
CA ASP A 546 9.05 -14.51 -17.64
C ASP A 546 8.45 -13.46 -16.72
N VAL A 547 8.63 -12.18 -17.06
CA VAL A 547 7.98 -11.07 -16.36
C VAL A 547 7.31 -10.14 -17.36
N VAL A 548 6.02 -9.91 -17.19
CA VAL A 548 5.32 -8.78 -17.82
C VAL A 548 5.37 -7.59 -16.88
N SER A 549 5.72 -6.42 -17.39
CA SER A 549 5.71 -5.19 -16.59
C SER A 549 5.03 -4.04 -17.31
N SER A 550 4.33 -3.20 -16.55
CA SER A 550 3.68 -2.00 -17.07
C SER A 550 4.32 -0.72 -16.57
N ALA A 551 4.08 0.37 -17.30
CA ALA A 551 4.38 1.73 -16.88
C ALA A 551 3.10 2.53 -16.58
N PHE A 552 3.18 3.34 -15.54
CA PHE A 552 2.15 4.30 -15.15
C PHE A 552 2.76 5.67 -14.87
N ILE A 553 2.46 6.64 -15.72
CA ILE A 553 2.91 8.03 -15.60
C ILE A 553 1.69 8.94 -15.70
N PRO A 554 1.04 9.26 -14.57
CA PRO A 554 -0.02 10.26 -14.54
C PRO A 554 0.45 11.59 -15.13
N GLY A 555 -0.26 12.12 -16.13
CA GLY A 555 0.15 13.37 -16.77
C GLY A 555 1.31 13.22 -17.75
N PHE A 556 1.55 12.00 -18.24
CA PHE A 556 2.43 11.74 -19.39
C PHE A 556 2.13 12.72 -20.53
N ASN A 557 3.19 13.34 -21.05
CA ASN A 557 3.08 14.28 -22.17
C ASN A 557 3.63 13.63 -23.44
N PRO A 558 2.77 13.33 -24.44
CA PRO A 558 3.21 12.78 -25.73
C PRO A 558 4.20 13.66 -26.50
N ALA A 559 4.38 14.92 -26.11
CA ALA A 559 5.34 15.85 -26.70
C ALA A 559 6.73 15.80 -26.03
N TRP A 560 6.95 14.97 -25.00
CA TRP A 560 8.29 14.78 -24.46
C TRP A 560 9.25 14.19 -25.50
N PRO A 561 10.55 14.51 -25.40
CA PRO A 561 11.57 13.79 -26.16
C PRO A 561 11.43 12.29 -25.95
N ASP A 562 11.49 11.53 -27.04
CA ASP A 562 11.39 10.06 -27.06
C ASP A 562 10.08 9.45 -26.50
N ALA A 563 9.04 10.26 -26.24
CA ALA A 563 7.74 9.78 -25.72
C ALA A 563 7.16 8.61 -26.53
N ALA A 564 7.26 8.69 -27.87
CA ALA A 564 6.80 7.64 -28.78
C ALA A 564 7.57 6.32 -28.68
N ARG A 565 8.79 6.35 -28.11
CA ARG A 565 9.70 5.20 -27.97
C ARG A 565 9.69 4.63 -26.55
N MET A 566 9.01 5.27 -25.60
CA MET A 566 8.93 4.79 -24.23
C MET A 566 8.01 3.57 -24.17
N ASP A 567 8.55 2.45 -23.71
CA ASP A 567 7.76 1.26 -23.47
C ASP A 567 6.75 1.50 -22.35
N THR A 568 5.61 0.86 -22.48
CA THR A 568 4.45 0.98 -21.61
C THR A 568 4.03 -0.38 -21.09
N ILE A 569 4.04 -1.41 -21.94
CA ILE A 569 3.97 -2.80 -21.52
C ILE A 569 5.19 -3.48 -22.11
N VAL A 570 5.98 -4.13 -21.28
CA VAL A 570 7.16 -4.90 -21.68
C VAL A 570 7.00 -6.35 -21.28
N TRP A 571 7.50 -7.24 -22.13
CA TRP A 571 7.76 -8.63 -21.80
C TRP A 571 9.26 -8.81 -21.61
N LEU A 572 9.63 -9.29 -20.43
CA LEU A 572 10.99 -9.60 -20.02
C LEU A 572 11.11 -11.12 -20.01
N ARG A 573 11.53 -11.67 -21.16
CA ARG A 573 11.65 -13.10 -21.40
C ARG A 573 12.88 -13.66 -20.71
N GLN A 574 12.72 -14.62 -19.81
CA GLN A 574 13.83 -15.22 -19.09
C GLN A 574 14.52 -16.29 -19.97
N ILE A 575 15.75 -16.03 -20.40
CA ILE A 575 16.54 -16.95 -21.25
C ILE A 575 17.47 -17.88 -20.47
N ALA A 576 17.72 -17.55 -19.21
CA ALA A 576 18.41 -18.37 -18.21
C ALA A 576 18.10 -17.77 -16.82
N PRO A 577 18.31 -18.50 -15.71
CA PRO A 577 18.08 -17.97 -14.36
C PRO A 577 18.70 -16.57 -14.17
N GLY A 578 17.85 -15.57 -13.90
CA GLY A 578 18.23 -14.17 -13.72
C GLY A 578 18.66 -13.40 -14.97
N ARG A 579 18.56 -13.98 -16.17
CA ARG A 579 18.96 -13.36 -17.45
C ARG A 579 17.75 -13.18 -18.36
N PHE A 580 17.52 -11.93 -18.79
CA PHE A 580 16.32 -11.55 -19.53
C PHE A 580 16.63 -10.94 -20.89
N GLU A 581 15.80 -11.26 -21.87
CA GLU A 581 15.61 -10.51 -23.10
C GLU A 581 14.37 -9.63 -22.96
N ARG A 582 14.34 -8.47 -23.65
CA ARG A 582 13.27 -7.50 -23.52
C ARG A 582 12.56 -7.27 -24.84
N TYR A 583 11.24 -7.25 -24.78
CA TYR A 583 10.37 -6.96 -25.90
C TYR A 583 9.29 -5.94 -25.52
N SER A 584 8.99 -5.04 -26.45
CA SER A 584 7.88 -4.10 -26.34
C SER A 584 6.57 -4.77 -26.74
N LEU A 585 5.56 -4.64 -25.90
CA LEU A 585 4.17 -5.03 -26.19
C LEU A 585 3.28 -3.80 -26.40
N GLU A 586 3.65 -2.66 -25.82
CA GLU A 586 2.98 -1.38 -26.02
C GLU A 586 3.94 -0.23 -25.72
N THR A 587 3.79 0.89 -26.44
CA THR A 587 4.58 2.11 -26.25
C THR A 587 3.69 3.34 -26.12
N ALA A 588 4.19 4.38 -25.44
CA ALA A 588 3.63 5.73 -25.38
C ALA A 588 2.23 5.87 -24.74
N LEU A 589 1.80 4.89 -23.95
CA LEU A 589 0.48 4.81 -23.32
C LEU A 589 0.54 4.47 -21.81
N PRO A 590 1.41 5.11 -20.99
CA PRO A 590 1.68 4.68 -19.61
C PRO A 590 0.54 5.00 -18.63
N TYR A 591 -0.59 4.31 -18.75
CA TYR A 591 -1.79 4.43 -17.92
C TYR A 591 -2.19 3.11 -17.24
N HIS A 592 -1.32 2.10 -17.23
CA HIS A 592 -1.63 0.78 -16.68
C HIS A 592 -1.17 0.67 -15.23
N ALA A 593 -2.10 0.85 -14.30
CA ALA A 593 -1.78 0.87 -12.87
C ALA A 593 -1.76 -0.52 -12.20
N ALA A 594 -2.44 -1.48 -12.83
CA ALA A 594 -2.61 -2.84 -12.35
C ALA A 594 -2.64 -3.81 -13.54
N GLY A 595 -2.44 -5.09 -13.29
CA GLY A 595 -2.61 -6.12 -14.31
C GLY A 595 -2.39 -7.51 -13.74
N ASP A 596 -2.77 -8.51 -14.52
CA ASP A 596 -2.49 -9.92 -14.24
C ASP A 596 -2.31 -10.72 -15.53
N VAL A 597 -1.75 -11.91 -15.41
CA VAL A 597 -1.50 -12.85 -16.52
C VAL A 597 -2.27 -14.14 -16.27
N GLY A 598 -2.94 -14.65 -17.30
CA GLY A 598 -3.78 -15.83 -17.20
C GLY A 598 -4.50 -16.12 -18.52
N ASP A 599 -4.93 -17.36 -18.69
CA ASP A 599 -5.70 -17.83 -19.85
C ASP A 599 -7.11 -17.22 -19.82
N TYR A 600 -7.32 -16.14 -20.56
CA TYR A 600 -8.56 -15.36 -20.49
C TYR A 600 -9.67 -15.91 -21.38
N ASP A 601 -9.33 -16.59 -22.48
CA ASP A 601 -10.29 -17.11 -23.46
C ASP A 601 -10.40 -18.65 -23.45
N GLY A 602 -9.58 -19.32 -22.65
CA GLY A 602 -9.63 -20.75 -22.39
C GLY A 602 -8.91 -21.60 -23.43
N ASP A 603 -8.00 -21.01 -24.22
CA ASP A 603 -7.27 -21.72 -25.27
C ASP A 603 -5.98 -22.39 -24.80
N GLY A 604 -5.58 -22.13 -23.55
CA GLY A 604 -4.47 -22.76 -22.85
C GLY A 604 -3.14 -22.02 -22.94
N ASP A 605 -3.08 -20.88 -23.62
CA ASP A 605 -1.93 -19.97 -23.52
C ASP A 605 -2.17 -18.85 -22.47
N LEU A 606 -1.12 -18.11 -22.15
CA LEU A 606 -1.19 -17.04 -21.15
C LEU A 606 -1.39 -15.69 -21.83
N ASP A 607 -2.46 -15.00 -21.44
CA ASP A 607 -2.78 -13.64 -21.87
C ASP A 607 -2.44 -12.61 -20.82
N ILE A 608 -2.47 -11.34 -21.23
CA ILE A 608 -2.18 -10.21 -20.35
C ILE A 608 -3.41 -9.33 -20.25
N VAL A 609 -3.90 -9.10 -19.02
CA VAL A 609 -5.00 -8.16 -18.75
C VAL A 609 -4.48 -7.02 -17.90
N MET A 610 -4.46 -5.81 -18.47
CA MET A 610 -4.04 -4.59 -17.79
C MET A 610 -5.24 -3.72 -17.40
N GLY A 611 -5.20 -3.18 -16.19
CA GLY A 611 -6.15 -2.21 -15.66
C GLY A 611 -5.76 -0.79 -16.04
N ASN A 612 -6.66 -0.09 -16.74
CA ASN A 612 -6.42 1.28 -17.18
C ASN A 612 -6.82 2.29 -16.09
N PHE A 613 -5.94 3.25 -15.82
CA PHE A 613 -6.12 4.32 -14.85
C PHE A 613 -5.86 5.68 -15.51
N PHE A 614 -6.92 6.47 -15.72
CA PHE A 614 -6.82 7.76 -16.41
C PHE A 614 -7.12 8.96 -15.53
N ILE A 615 -6.12 9.56 -14.88
CA ILE A 615 -6.33 10.83 -14.16
C ILE A 615 -6.50 11.99 -15.16
N PHE A 616 -5.68 12.00 -16.21
CA PHE A 616 -5.65 13.05 -17.24
C PHE A 616 -5.71 12.42 -18.63
N PRO A 617 -6.87 11.88 -19.05
CA PRO A 617 -6.99 11.22 -20.34
C PRO A 617 -6.70 12.20 -21.49
N HIS A 618 -5.74 11.84 -22.35
CA HIS A 618 -5.52 12.55 -23.61
C HIS A 618 -6.56 12.13 -24.66
N LYS A 619 -6.95 13.04 -25.54
CA LYS A 619 -7.98 12.77 -26.59
C LYS A 619 -7.66 11.58 -27.51
N ASN A 620 -6.38 11.21 -27.63
CA ASN A 620 -5.90 10.15 -28.51
C ASN A 620 -5.66 8.81 -27.78
N VAL A 621 -6.02 8.69 -26.50
CA VAL A 621 -5.93 7.40 -25.78
C VAL A 621 -7.33 6.76 -25.67
N PRO A 622 -7.42 5.42 -25.57
CA PRO A 622 -8.69 4.70 -25.45
C PRO A 622 -9.32 4.82 -24.06
N TRP A 623 -9.52 6.06 -23.56
CA TRP A 623 -9.92 6.37 -22.18
C TRP A 623 -11.28 5.83 -21.74
N LYS A 624 -12.07 5.28 -22.68
CA LYS A 624 -13.33 4.60 -22.38
C LYS A 624 -13.15 3.15 -21.93
N ALA A 625 -12.03 2.53 -22.31
CA ALA A 625 -11.75 1.15 -21.95
C ALA A 625 -11.21 1.10 -20.53
N CYS A 626 -11.82 0.28 -19.68
CA CYS A 626 -11.32 0.04 -18.32
C CYS A 626 -10.18 -0.97 -18.29
N LEU A 627 -10.08 -1.85 -19.29
CA LEU A 627 -8.99 -2.80 -19.42
C LEU A 627 -8.36 -2.75 -20.82
N THR A 628 -7.09 -3.14 -20.88
CA THR A 628 -6.39 -3.48 -22.12
C THR A 628 -5.96 -4.93 -22.04
N VAL A 629 -6.48 -5.76 -22.95
CA VAL A 629 -6.14 -7.19 -23.05
C VAL A 629 -5.18 -7.38 -24.21
N LEU A 630 -4.11 -8.13 -23.98
CA LEU A 630 -3.23 -8.66 -25.02
C LEU A 630 -3.48 -10.17 -25.06
N GLU A 631 -4.36 -10.57 -25.98
CA GLU A 631 -4.66 -11.97 -26.28
C GLU A 631 -3.45 -12.57 -26.99
N ASN A 632 -2.87 -13.61 -26.42
CA ASN A 632 -1.79 -14.32 -27.06
C ASN A 632 -2.37 -15.16 -28.21
N ARG A 633 -1.75 -15.07 -29.38
CA ARG A 633 -2.17 -15.81 -30.60
C ARG A 633 -1.08 -16.72 -31.10
N SER A 634 -0.03 -16.90 -30.32
CA SER A 634 1.07 -17.73 -30.70
C SER A 634 0.64 -19.19 -30.67
N THR A 635 0.57 -19.82 -31.85
CA THR A 635 0.24 -21.24 -31.96
C THR A 635 1.44 -22.08 -31.51
N GLY A 636 1.62 -22.25 -30.20
CA GLY A 636 2.63 -23.11 -29.56
C GLY A 636 3.99 -22.45 -29.28
N ARG A 637 4.81 -23.17 -28.49
CA ARG A 637 6.14 -22.74 -27.99
C ARG A 637 6.99 -22.07 -29.06
N LEU A 638 7.63 -20.93 -28.71
CA LEU A 638 8.63 -20.30 -29.57
C LEU A 638 9.70 -21.33 -29.98
N GLY A 639 9.76 -21.63 -31.28
CA GLY A 639 10.77 -22.52 -31.87
C GLY A 639 10.33 -23.95 -32.20
N GLN A 640 9.06 -24.33 -32.03
CA GLN A 640 8.53 -25.58 -32.62
C GLN A 640 7.72 -25.32 -33.89
N PRO A 641 7.87 -26.15 -34.96
CA PRO A 641 7.07 -26.01 -36.17
C PRO A 641 5.60 -26.30 -35.87
N LYS A 642 4.70 -25.51 -36.47
CA LYS A 642 3.24 -25.68 -36.43
C LYS A 642 2.86 -27.14 -36.64
N GLN A 643 2.39 -27.83 -35.59
CA GLN A 643 1.64 -29.05 -35.81
C GLN A 643 0.27 -28.63 -36.36
N SER A 644 0.06 -28.91 -37.65
CA SER A 644 -1.23 -28.69 -38.31
C SER A 644 -2.26 -29.66 -37.73
N PRO A 645 -3.54 -29.27 -37.65
CA PRO A 645 -4.60 -30.04 -36.98
C PRO A 645 -4.81 -31.44 -37.55
#